data_AF-A0A3B7LZ22-F1
#
_entry.id   AF-A0A3B7LZ22-F1
#
_cell.length_a   1.000
_cell.length_b   1.000
_cell.length_c   1.000
_cell.angle_alpha   90.00
_cell.angle_beta   90.00
_cell.angle_gamma   90.00
#
_symmetry.space_group_name_H-M   'P 1'
#
loop_
_entity.id
_entity.type
_entity.pdbx_description
1 polymer ?
#
loop_
_entity_poly.entity_id
_entity_poly.type
_entity_poly.pdbx_seq_one_letter_code
_entity_poly.pdbx_strand_id
1 'polypeptide(L)'
;MTVLDHSTLDQIFHQPLSHEENLKLSSLIERSKRKKAFSQQLALDASKLLTTSENRLNKIKDAGFVKRCWYSFTGKNQEAINQNSSDLIAMQHLAWHYLKELQEQNLIKAQSIATIRNNLSATNELLYETRGFLEQAVDKIENIDGRLGLSEWSLNIKANKRKFKSYPKTILVLYLIYDFVKTHREFDFGRKDVNHLIVLLEEMNINCDEEIRFIDFIIELLHDIEVIKLDDYLNLINLSSDEYYIDNKFINENISSQFFNALYFLSNDYNKIYDLVSDETICDSDEKFERIVSKFFGEEFDYLDSIYTFKQIIEEIVGNSVLAVNIFREQNGLDEEVEKNEDEEQQHTIENLEQNTSFDELIRKLNLSYLESTKFISKNFDIAMKSNEYSYYFDDSDFDTGFLSKLRSSVSGSATSIGRASCTSDLNSYKKEVRDFISNNRGNLSEANNIIRNYKLEEIEFEDGIDYSDIDLDTSARNENWHDQFSYVSEQIEKTLDSFLNACEIAVQQLELFENNEYDKSIVVLKKQAKKDADEQKELEKQNKKVVVLDDGKKVSINWKKLDNLPCHLEDIRFIEILNKKWLIIDSNNKFYISNNESTWESLNITCIEDHSYIDEIKIIDNTCIIFSSGFEENGFIYTSDYISWKKGTIPDGVNYSNGIYPTKNITKFKNIWLWICTKKTEYSYKEKGFFSESTKISDYKKPIIMYSSNLNSDWKEWEHTPYLDEGLEIKNLAVLPVLNIPILLTKYDWIYASNKKKIDAKPKAIYLTDNQKWRECSWIIDDIQDNAFFDQINSLYFCQTAYRESFISKNGFEWTKSDIDFSIDKIFKLQDFNIFISSSTLYLSKDMNEFKEMILEDGNWQKFSSNGEKILAIHAPSRHEEYLMLGNIIVSE
;
A
#
# COMPACT_ATOMS: atom_id res chain seq x y z
N MET A 1 21.01 -21.55 -8.46
CA MET A 1 20.32 -22.53 -9.33
C MET A 1 20.71 -22.25 -10.78
N THR A 2 21.23 -23.21 -11.54
CA THR A 2 21.75 -22.97 -12.90
C THR A 2 20.64 -22.61 -13.87
N VAL A 3 20.78 -21.48 -14.57
CA VAL A 3 19.87 -21.07 -15.65
C VAL A 3 20.01 -22.07 -16.80
N LEU A 4 18.92 -22.77 -17.14
CA LEU A 4 18.86 -23.59 -18.35
C LEU A 4 18.88 -22.67 -19.58
N ASP A 5 19.89 -22.84 -20.42
CA ASP A 5 20.07 -22.12 -21.67
C ASP A 5 18.91 -22.41 -22.63
N HIS A 6 18.66 -21.48 -23.55
CA HIS A 6 17.64 -21.61 -24.59
C HIS A 6 17.86 -22.87 -25.45
N SER A 7 19.11 -23.34 -25.56
CA SER A 7 19.47 -24.60 -26.21
C SER A 7 18.96 -25.86 -25.48
N THR A 8 18.74 -25.81 -24.16
CA THR A 8 18.34 -26.97 -23.37
C THR A 8 16.82 -27.22 -23.42
N LEU A 9 16.01 -26.16 -23.60
CA LEU A 9 14.56 -26.30 -23.76
C LEU A 9 14.18 -26.94 -25.12
N ASP A 10 14.89 -26.54 -26.19
CA ASP A 10 14.73 -27.10 -27.54
C ASP A 10 15.19 -28.58 -27.58
N GLN A 11 16.14 -28.97 -26.74
CA GLN A 11 16.55 -30.37 -26.55
C GLN A 11 15.46 -31.21 -25.88
N ILE A 12 14.70 -30.67 -24.92
CA ILE A 12 13.65 -31.42 -24.19
C ILE A 12 12.49 -31.81 -25.13
N PHE A 13 12.03 -30.91 -26.01
CA PHE A 13 10.95 -31.22 -26.98
C PHE A 13 11.39 -32.05 -28.19
N HIS A 14 12.67 -32.44 -28.23
CA HIS A 14 13.24 -33.31 -29.26
C HIS A 14 13.87 -34.60 -28.70
N GLN A 15 13.75 -34.86 -27.39
CA GLN A 15 14.13 -36.13 -26.81
C GLN A 15 13.15 -37.25 -27.21
N PRO A 16 13.62 -38.47 -27.48
CA PRO A 16 12.74 -39.61 -27.73
C PRO A 16 12.00 -40.02 -26.45
N LEU A 17 10.70 -40.27 -26.54
CA LEU A 17 9.87 -40.82 -25.46
C LEU A 17 10.48 -42.10 -24.86
N SER A 18 10.28 -42.32 -23.56
CA SER A 18 10.70 -43.56 -22.91
C SER A 18 9.92 -44.78 -23.42
N HIS A 19 10.40 -45.98 -23.10
CA HIS A 19 9.78 -47.23 -23.58
C HIS A 19 8.32 -47.39 -23.07
N GLU A 20 8.04 -46.97 -21.84
CA GLU A 20 6.70 -47.09 -21.24
C GLU A 20 5.72 -46.05 -21.80
N GLU A 21 6.20 -44.83 -22.07
CA GLU A 21 5.41 -43.77 -22.71
C GLU A 21 5.06 -44.11 -24.16
N ASN A 22 6.01 -44.69 -24.92
CA ASN A 22 5.76 -45.17 -26.28
C ASN A 22 4.68 -46.26 -26.33
N LEU A 23 4.64 -47.17 -25.35
CA LEU A 23 3.59 -48.20 -25.25
C LEU A 23 2.22 -47.58 -24.96
N LYS A 24 2.15 -46.62 -24.03
CA LYS A 24 0.92 -45.87 -23.72
C LYS A 24 0.44 -45.07 -24.93
N LEU A 25 1.33 -44.33 -25.60
CA LEU A 25 1.04 -43.56 -26.81
C LEU A 25 0.53 -44.43 -27.96
N SER A 26 1.21 -45.56 -28.24
CA SER A 26 0.81 -46.51 -29.28
C SER A 26 -0.62 -47.02 -29.05
N SER A 27 -0.99 -47.34 -27.80
CA SER A 27 -2.33 -47.79 -27.45
C SER A 27 -3.41 -46.73 -27.67
N LEU A 28 -3.09 -45.45 -27.41
CA LEU A 28 -3.99 -44.32 -27.64
C LEU A 28 -4.21 -44.07 -29.13
N ILE A 29 -3.15 -44.16 -29.95
CA ILE A 29 -3.22 -43.99 -31.41
C ILE A 29 -4.00 -45.12 -32.08
N GLU A 30 -3.82 -46.37 -31.63
CA GLU A 30 -4.58 -47.51 -32.14
C GLU A 30 -6.09 -47.38 -31.84
N ARG A 31 -6.43 -46.81 -30.67
CA ARG A 31 -7.81 -46.48 -30.26
C ARG A 31 -8.38 -45.29 -31.04
N SER A 32 -7.55 -44.29 -31.37
CA SER A 32 -7.94 -43.08 -32.11
C SER A 32 -8.23 -43.35 -33.60
N LYS A 33 -7.51 -44.30 -34.23
CA LYS A 33 -7.76 -44.75 -35.60
C LYS A 33 -9.19 -45.25 -35.83
N ARG A 34 -9.83 -45.80 -34.80
CA ARG A 34 -11.18 -46.39 -34.88
C ARG A 34 -12.33 -45.38 -34.71
N LYS A 35 -12.06 -44.11 -34.33
CA LYS A 35 -13.10 -43.08 -34.08
C LYS A 35 -12.66 -41.66 -34.50
N LYS A 36 -12.61 -41.40 -35.81
CA LYS A 36 -12.04 -40.17 -36.40
C LYS A 36 -12.60 -38.83 -35.84
N ALA A 37 -13.90 -38.76 -35.54
CA ALA A 37 -14.50 -37.58 -34.92
C ALA A 37 -14.13 -37.42 -33.43
N PHE A 38 -14.02 -38.52 -32.69
CA PHE A 38 -13.53 -38.52 -31.31
C PHE A 38 -12.07 -38.09 -31.25
N SER A 39 -11.24 -38.44 -32.24
CA SER A 39 -9.83 -38.00 -32.32
C SER A 39 -9.69 -36.52 -32.65
N GLN A 40 -10.58 -35.95 -33.48
CA GLN A 40 -10.64 -34.49 -33.69
C GLN A 40 -11.14 -33.77 -32.44
N GLN A 41 -12.16 -34.32 -31.76
CA GLN A 41 -12.63 -33.82 -30.48
C GLN A 41 -11.54 -33.92 -29.41
N LEU A 42 -10.73 -34.99 -29.35
CA LEU A 42 -9.59 -35.14 -28.43
C LEU A 42 -8.40 -34.26 -28.77
N ALA A 43 -8.12 -34.00 -30.05
CA ALA A 43 -7.09 -33.02 -30.43
C ALA A 43 -7.54 -31.59 -30.09
N LEU A 44 -8.83 -31.29 -30.32
CA LEU A 44 -9.46 -30.04 -29.86
C LEU A 44 -9.53 -29.98 -28.34
N ASP A 45 -9.81 -31.07 -27.62
CA ASP A 45 -9.93 -31.13 -26.16
C ASP A 45 -8.58 -31.27 -25.46
N ALA A 46 -7.51 -31.71 -26.14
CA ALA A 46 -6.13 -31.60 -25.68
C ALA A 46 -5.62 -30.17 -25.89
N SER A 47 -5.92 -29.55 -27.04
CA SER A 47 -5.78 -28.11 -27.23
C SER A 47 -6.66 -27.32 -26.25
N LYS A 48 -7.83 -27.85 -25.87
CA LYS A 48 -8.72 -27.28 -24.84
C LYS A 48 -8.22 -27.58 -23.44
N LEU A 49 -7.50 -28.67 -23.17
CA LEU A 49 -6.83 -28.91 -21.89
C LEU A 49 -5.64 -27.96 -21.74
N LEU A 50 -4.90 -27.70 -22.80
CA LEU A 50 -3.88 -26.64 -22.85
C LEU A 50 -4.52 -25.25 -22.66
N THR A 51 -5.61 -24.95 -23.37
CA THR A 51 -6.34 -23.67 -23.24
C THR A 51 -7.37 -23.61 -22.08
N THR A 52 -7.48 -24.67 -21.26
CA THR A 52 -8.19 -24.66 -19.96
C THR A 52 -7.26 -24.85 -18.77
N SER A 53 -6.02 -25.29 -19.00
CA SER A 53 -4.88 -24.80 -18.24
C SER A 53 -4.71 -23.30 -18.46
N GLU A 54 -4.92 -22.76 -19.67
CA GLU A 54 -4.97 -21.30 -19.91
C GLU A 54 -6.19 -20.63 -19.26
N ASN A 55 -7.38 -21.25 -19.22
CA ASN A 55 -8.50 -20.70 -18.42
C ASN A 55 -8.35 -20.93 -16.90
N ARG A 56 -7.57 -21.91 -16.45
CA ARG A 56 -7.10 -21.99 -15.06
C ARG A 56 -5.99 -20.97 -14.79
N LEU A 57 -5.16 -20.62 -15.77
CA LEU A 57 -4.14 -19.57 -15.69
C LEU A 57 -4.72 -18.17 -15.80
N ASN A 58 -5.82 -17.95 -16.52
CA ASN A 58 -6.60 -16.71 -16.47
C ASN A 58 -7.35 -16.61 -15.13
N LYS A 59 -7.84 -17.73 -14.58
CA LYS A 59 -8.23 -17.82 -13.15
C LYS A 59 -7.05 -17.80 -12.14
N ILE A 60 -5.81 -17.65 -12.61
CA ILE A 60 -4.61 -17.34 -11.80
C ILE A 60 -3.99 -15.98 -12.22
N LYS A 61 -4.56 -15.32 -13.24
CA LYS A 61 -4.27 -13.94 -13.65
C LYS A 61 -5.17 -12.99 -12.87
N ASP A 62 -6.42 -13.40 -12.63
CA ASP A 62 -7.35 -12.80 -11.67
C ASP A 62 -7.33 -13.52 -10.29
N ALA A 63 -6.21 -14.17 -9.94
CA ALA A 63 -5.94 -14.57 -8.56
C ALA A 63 -4.53 -14.12 -8.15
N GLY A 64 -4.46 -13.27 -7.13
CA GLY A 64 -3.22 -12.66 -6.65
C GLY A 64 -2.24 -13.63 -6.01
N PHE A 65 -0.96 -13.28 -6.15
CA PHE A 65 0.19 -13.59 -5.30
C PHE A 65 0.15 -14.85 -4.40
N VAL A 66 -0.66 -14.87 -3.33
CA VAL A 66 -0.52 -15.80 -2.18
C VAL A 66 -0.72 -17.29 -2.54
N LYS A 67 -1.54 -17.61 -3.55
CA LYS A 67 -1.67 -19.00 -4.03
C LYS A 67 -0.40 -19.53 -4.72
N ARG A 68 0.58 -18.66 -5.00
CA ARG A 68 1.92 -19.01 -5.47
C ARG A 68 2.93 -19.16 -4.32
N CYS A 69 2.73 -18.46 -3.19
CA CYS A 69 3.58 -18.58 -1.99
C CYS A 69 3.27 -19.82 -1.14
N TRP A 70 1.99 -20.21 -0.99
CA TRP A 70 1.61 -21.37 -0.16
C TRP A 70 2.19 -22.71 -0.64
N TYR A 71 2.42 -22.87 -1.94
CA TYR A 71 3.13 -24.07 -2.45
C TYR A 71 4.64 -24.05 -2.13
N SER A 72 5.23 -22.88 -1.92
CA SER A 72 6.64 -22.72 -1.54
C SER A 72 6.93 -23.20 -0.13
N PHE A 73 6.04 -22.92 0.82
CA PHE A 73 6.35 -23.07 2.25
C PHE A 73 6.14 -24.48 2.83
N THR A 74 5.42 -25.38 2.14
CA THR A 74 5.15 -26.74 2.66
C THR A 74 6.22 -27.78 2.30
N GLY A 75 7.39 -27.35 1.78
CA GLY A 75 8.38 -28.24 1.17
C GLY A 75 7.92 -28.94 -0.13
N LYS A 76 6.65 -28.77 -0.51
CA LYS A 76 6.07 -29.39 -1.71
C LYS A 76 6.30 -28.60 -3.00
N ASN A 77 6.99 -27.46 -3.00
CA ASN A 77 7.40 -26.85 -4.28
C ASN A 77 8.35 -27.80 -5.03
N GLN A 78 9.41 -28.30 -4.40
CA GLN A 78 10.39 -29.13 -5.11
C GLN A 78 9.89 -30.54 -5.48
N GLU A 79 8.71 -30.96 -5.01
CA GLU A 79 8.10 -32.24 -5.39
C GLU A 79 6.77 -32.07 -6.16
N ALA A 80 5.95 -31.07 -5.87
CA ALA A 80 4.69 -30.77 -6.56
C ALA A 80 4.78 -29.66 -7.63
N ILE A 81 5.81 -28.78 -7.64
CA ILE A 81 6.22 -28.10 -8.87
C ILE A 81 7.05 -29.05 -9.72
N ASN A 82 7.92 -29.91 -9.18
CA ASN A 82 8.57 -30.90 -10.05
C ASN A 82 7.58 -31.96 -10.58
N GLN A 83 6.57 -32.40 -9.81
CA GLN A 83 5.47 -33.22 -10.36
C GLN A 83 4.56 -32.40 -11.26
N ASN A 84 3.95 -31.27 -10.85
CA ASN A 84 3.09 -30.54 -11.81
C ASN A 84 3.83 -30.01 -13.04
N SER A 85 5.08 -29.53 -12.94
CA SER A 85 5.83 -29.06 -14.11
C SER A 85 6.43 -30.20 -14.91
N SER A 86 6.97 -31.28 -14.32
CA SER A 86 7.44 -32.42 -15.12
C SER A 86 6.31 -33.32 -15.63
N ASP A 87 5.18 -33.45 -14.93
CA ASP A 87 3.96 -34.09 -15.46
C ASP A 87 3.32 -33.23 -16.53
N LEU A 88 3.32 -31.89 -16.42
CA LEU A 88 2.75 -31.00 -17.44
C LEU A 88 3.70 -30.87 -18.64
N ILE A 89 5.02 -30.88 -18.45
CA ILE A 89 6.03 -31.01 -19.51
C ILE A 89 5.93 -32.41 -20.13
N ALA A 90 5.79 -33.49 -19.38
CA ALA A 90 5.63 -34.85 -19.91
C ALA A 90 4.29 -35.02 -20.63
N MET A 91 3.19 -34.44 -20.13
CA MET A 91 1.90 -34.40 -20.83
C MET A 91 1.96 -33.51 -22.08
N GLN A 92 2.68 -32.39 -22.05
CA GLN A 92 2.94 -31.57 -23.25
C GLN A 92 3.81 -32.32 -24.25
N HIS A 93 4.82 -33.06 -23.80
CA HIS A 93 5.72 -33.87 -24.61
C HIS A 93 4.96 -35.05 -25.27
N LEU A 94 4.17 -35.79 -24.49
CA LEU A 94 3.25 -36.82 -25.00
C LEU A 94 2.18 -36.24 -25.93
N ALA A 95 1.60 -35.09 -25.62
CA ALA A 95 0.61 -34.43 -26.48
C ALA A 95 1.23 -33.93 -27.79
N TRP A 96 2.46 -33.42 -27.75
CA TRP A 96 3.21 -32.97 -28.92
C TRP A 96 3.57 -34.16 -29.83
N HIS A 97 4.10 -35.25 -29.26
CA HIS A 97 4.35 -36.49 -30.00
C HIS A 97 3.07 -37.14 -30.54
N TYR A 98 1.96 -37.09 -29.79
CA TYR A 98 0.65 -37.56 -30.25
C TYR A 98 0.11 -36.74 -31.42
N LEU A 99 0.19 -35.41 -31.34
CA LEU A 99 -0.22 -34.51 -32.44
C LEU A 99 0.66 -34.69 -33.68
N LYS A 100 1.98 -34.91 -33.49
CA LYS A 100 2.92 -35.20 -34.57
C LYS A 100 2.60 -36.53 -35.28
N GLU A 101 2.40 -37.63 -34.54
CA GLU A 101 1.99 -38.91 -35.15
C GLU A 101 0.62 -38.83 -35.84
N LEU A 102 -0.35 -38.10 -35.28
CA LEU A 102 -1.65 -37.87 -35.92
C LEU A 102 -1.53 -37.04 -37.22
N GLN A 103 -0.54 -36.15 -37.33
CA GLN A 103 -0.22 -35.42 -38.54
C GLN A 103 0.47 -36.32 -39.57
N GLU A 104 1.51 -37.06 -39.19
CA GLU A 104 2.25 -37.98 -40.07
C GLU A 104 1.33 -39.08 -40.65
N GLN A 105 0.26 -39.44 -39.94
CA GLN A 105 -0.74 -40.43 -40.36
C GLN A 105 -2.00 -39.81 -41.01
N ASN A 106 -2.01 -38.50 -41.34
CA ASN A 106 -3.10 -37.79 -42.03
C ASN A 106 -4.48 -37.86 -41.31
N LEU A 107 -4.48 -37.82 -39.98
CA LEU A 107 -5.70 -37.92 -39.16
C LEU A 107 -6.30 -36.55 -38.75
N ILE A 108 -5.55 -35.45 -38.89
CA ILE A 108 -5.96 -34.06 -38.60
C ILE A 108 -5.88 -33.19 -39.87
N LYS A 109 -6.73 -32.14 -39.98
CA LYS A 109 -6.69 -31.17 -41.10
C LYS A 109 -5.63 -30.09 -40.86
N ALA A 110 -4.84 -29.77 -41.88
CA ALA A 110 -3.74 -28.79 -41.82
C ALA A 110 -4.15 -27.38 -41.33
N GLN A 111 -5.39 -26.96 -41.59
CA GLN A 111 -5.91 -25.66 -41.18
C GLN A 111 -6.02 -25.51 -39.65
N SER A 112 -6.31 -26.61 -38.93
CA SER A 112 -6.28 -26.64 -37.46
C SER A 112 -4.86 -26.48 -36.91
N ILE A 113 -3.87 -27.05 -37.62
CA ILE A 113 -2.45 -27.00 -37.23
C ILE A 113 -1.90 -25.57 -37.37
N ALA A 114 -2.31 -24.83 -38.41
CA ALA A 114 -1.93 -23.43 -38.59
C ALA A 114 -2.46 -22.52 -37.46
N THR A 115 -3.71 -22.74 -37.01
CA THR A 115 -4.28 -22.01 -35.86
C THR A 115 -3.54 -22.33 -34.56
N ILE A 116 -3.23 -23.62 -34.31
CA ILE A 116 -2.45 -24.06 -33.15
C ILE A 116 -1.05 -23.43 -33.16
N ARG A 117 -0.37 -23.41 -34.31
CA ARG A 117 0.98 -22.83 -34.47
C ARG A 117 1.02 -21.32 -34.27
N ASN A 118 0.02 -20.57 -34.74
CA ASN A 118 -0.02 -19.12 -34.51
C ASN A 118 -0.25 -18.78 -33.04
N ASN A 119 -1.10 -19.54 -32.34
CA ASN A 119 -1.32 -19.36 -30.91
C ASN A 119 -0.04 -19.67 -30.09
N LEU A 120 0.68 -20.75 -30.45
CA LEU A 120 1.97 -21.11 -29.83
C LEU A 120 3.05 -20.04 -30.00
N SER A 121 3.06 -19.33 -31.13
CA SER A 121 4.09 -18.31 -31.40
C SER A 121 3.91 -17.04 -30.56
N ALA A 122 2.67 -16.69 -30.20
CA ALA A 122 2.36 -15.52 -29.36
C ALA A 122 2.69 -15.76 -27.88
N THR A 123 2.66 -17.01 -27.41
CA THR A 123 2.97 -17.37 -26.01
C THR A 123 4.45 -17.23 -25.64
N ASN A 124 5.38 -17.26 -26.60
CA ASN A 124 6.81 -17.12 -26.31
C ASN A 124 7.26 -15.66 -26.09
N GLU A 125 6.65 -14.66 -26.74
CA GLU A 125 7.04 -13.24 -26.56
C GLU A 125 6.62 -12.70 -25.18
N LEU A 126 5.43 -13.06 -24.69
CA LEU A 126 4.88 -12.59 -23.41
C LEU A 126 5.55 -13.18 -22.16
N LEU A 127 6.29 -14.29 -22.32
CA LEU A 127 7.02 -14.96 -21.23
C LEU A 127 8.29 -14.19 -20.82
N TYR A 128 8.90 -13.46 -21.75
CA TYR A 128 10.12 -12.68 -21.48
C TYR A 128 9.83 -11.36 -20.74
N GLU A 129 8.83 -10.59 -21.17
CA GLU A 129 8.51 -9.29 -20.54
C GLU A 129 7.96 -9.46 -19.12
N THR A 130 7.13 -10.48 -18.87
CA THR A 130 6.51 -10.69 -17.55
C THR A 130 7.54 -11.13 -16.50
N ARG A 131 8.59 -11.85 -16.91
CA ARG A 131 9.65 -12.33 -16.01
C ARG A 131 10.56 -11.19 -15.56
N GLY A 132 11.01 -10.35 -16.50
CA GLY A 132 11.80 -9.15 -16.19
C GLY A 132 11.05 -8.09 -15.39
N PHE A 133 9.71 -8.05 -15.47
CA PHE A 133 8.89 -7.16 -14.61
C PHE A 133 8.75 -7.70 -13.17
N LEU A 134 8.61 -9.03 -13.00
CA LEU A 134 8.48 -9.64 -11.68
C LEU A 134 9.81 -9.70 -10.92
N GLU A 135 10.92 -9.99 -11.60
CA GLU A 135 12.27 -9.90 -11.03
C GLU A 135 12.54 -8.46 -10.53
N GLN A 136 12.19 -7.43 -11.32
CA GLN A 136 12.28 -6.01 -10.90
C GLN A 136 11.27 -5.58 -9.83
N ALA A 137 10.24 -6.37 -9.54
CA ALA A 137 9.22 -6.07 -8.53
C ALA A 137 9.54 -6.71 -7.18
N VAL A 138 10.09 -7.93 -7.17
CA VAL A 138 10.61 -8.59 -5.96
C VAL A 138 11.86 -7.86 -5.45
N ASP A 139 12.81 -7.54 -6.34
CA ASP A 139 13.95 -6.62 -6.08
C ASP A 139 13.52 -5.26 -5.52
N LYS A 140 12.27 -4.84 -5.73
CA LYS A 140 11.77 -3.55 -5.23
C LYS A 140 11.06 -3.63 -3.90
N ILE A 141 10.68 -4.82 -3.44
CA ILE A 141 9.89 -5.03 -2.21
C ILE A 141 10.78 -5.55 -1.09
N GLU A 142 11.67 -6.51 -1.34
CA GLU A 142 12.69 -6.93 -0.34
C GLU A 142 13.65 -5.77 -0.01
N ASN A 143 13.90 -4.88 -0.97
CA ASN A 143 14.68 -3.66 -0.74
C ASN A 143 13.91 -2.50 -0.05
N ILE A 144 12.67 -2.68 0.44
CA ILE A 144 11.95 -1.57 1.12
C ILE A 144 12.48 -1.37 2.54
N ASP A 145 12.57 -2.42 3.35
CA ASP A 145 13.07 -2.29 4.73
C ASP A 145 14.55 -1.86 4.74
N GLY A 146 15.36 -2.41 3.83
CA GLY A 146 16.72 -1.93 3.60
C GLY A 146 16.80 -0.45 3.19
N ARG A 147 15.93 0.03 2.29
CA ARG A 147 15.93 1.45 1.86
C ARG A 147 15.32 2.40 2.88
N LEU A 148 14.45 1.92 3.77
CA LEU A 148 14.03 2.66 4.96
C LEU A 148 15.21 2.82 5.93
N GLY A 149 15.97 1.74 6.18
CA GLY A 149 17.24 1.79 6.91
C GLY A 149 18.27 2.75 6.31
N LEU A 150 18.49 2.71 4.99
CA LEU A 150 19.37 3.65 4.29
C LEU A 150 18.92 5.11 4.43
N SER A 151 17.61 5.34 4.45
CA SER A 151 17.02 6.67 4.61
C SER A 151 17.17 7.17 6.05
N GLU A 152 16.97 6.31 7.05
CA GLU A 152 17.19 6.63 8.47
C GLU A 152 18.68 6.85 8.79
N TRP A 153 19.57 6.00 8.29
CA TRP A 153 21.03 6.17 8.35
C TRP A 153 21.45 7.52 7.75
N SER A 154 20.98 7.84 6.54
CA SER A 154 21.28 9.11 5.88
C SER A 154 20.75 10.31 6.67
N LEU A 155 19.55 10.23 7.24
CA LEU A 155 18.98 11.25 8.12
C LEU A 155 19.80 11.42 9.42
N ASN A 156 20.27 10.33 10.03
CA ASN A 156 21.11 10.35 11.22
C ASN A 156 22.48 11.00 10.97
N ILE A 157 23.12 10.73 9.82
CA ILE A 157 24.35 11.43 9.41
C ILE A 157 24.07 12.92 9.16
N LYS A 158 22.98 13.27 8.46
CA LYS A 158 22.59 14.66 8.19
C LYS A 158 22.29 15.45 9.46
N ALA A 159 21.57 14.86 10.42
CA ALA A 159 21.31 15.46 11.73
C ALA A 159 22.62 15.75 12.49
N ASN A 160 23.62 14.87 12.36
CA ASN A 160 24.93 14.97 12.99
C ASN A 160 26.01 15.65 12.14
N LYS A 161 25.66 16.31 11.01
CA LYS A 161 26.59 16.90 10.02
C LYS A 161 27.69 17.80 10.62
N ARG A 162 27.47 18.39 11.81
CA ARG A 162 28.48 19.17 12.54
C ARG A 162 29.69 18.35 13.01
N LYS A 163 29.51 17.06 13.35
CA LYS A 163 30.57 16.14 13.79
C LYS A 163 31.61 15.90 12.68
N PHE A 164 31.14 15.85 11.43
CA PHE A 164 31.96 15.50 10.26
C PHE A 164 32.72 16.68 9.65
N LYS A 165 32.48 17.92 10.10
CA LYS A 165 33.13 19.12 9.54
C LYS A 165 34.65 19.19 9.79
N SER A 166 35.16 18.44 10.78
CA SER A 166 36.59 18.36 11.10
C SER A 166 37.33 17.24 10.37
N TYR A 167 36.62 16.38 9.61
CA TYR A 167 37.24 15.27 8.92
C TYR A 167 37.88 15.74 7.60
N PRO A 168 39.11 15.30 7.28
CA PRO A 168 39.69 15.50 5.96
C PRO A 168 38.87 14.83 4.85
N LYS A 169 39.07 15.25 3.60
CA LYS A 169 38.22 14.87 2.45
C LYS A 169 38.25 13.37 2.19
N THR A 170 39.44 12.75 2.12
CA THR A 170 39.56 11.32 1.80
C THR A 170 38.98 10.46 2.92
N ILE A 171 39.26 10.83 4.18
CA ILE A 171 38.73 10.12 5.36
C ILE A 171 37.22 10.27 5.47
N LEU A 172 36.63 11.42 5.15
CA LEU A 172 35.18 11.58 5.18
C LEU A 172 34.49 10.69 4.13
N VAL A 173 35.09 10.56 2.94
CA VAL A 173 34.63 9.61 1.90
C VAL A 173 34.75 8.17 2.42
N LEU A 174 35.92 7.75 2.91
CA LEU A 174 36.15 6.40 3.43
C LEU A 174 35.25 6.09 4.63
N TYR A 175 35.06 7.02 5.56
CA TYR A 175 34.18 6.87 6.71
C TYR A 175 32.76 6.53 6.27
N LEU A 176 32.20 7.32 5.35
CA LEU A 176 30.81 7.12 4.91
C LEU A 176 30.67 5.85 4.05
N ILE A 177 31.70 5.44 3.31
CA ILE A 177 31.71 4.14 2.60
C ILE A 177 31.70 2.97 3.61
N TYR A 178 32.64 2.94 4.56
CA TYR A 178 32.77 1.81 5.47
C TYR A 178 31.66 1.78 6.53
N ASP A 179 31.14 2.92 6.98
CA ASP A 179 29.95 3.02 7.84
C ASP A 179 28.70 2.48 7.10
N PHE A 180 28.51 2.88 5.83
CA PHE A 180 27.45 2.34 4.97
C PHE A 180 27.51 0.81 4.83
N VAL A 181 28.69 0.24 4.57
CA VAL A 181 28.87 -1.23 4.49
C VAL A 181 28.67 -1.90 5.85
N LYS A 182 29.21 -1.34 6.93
CA LYS A 182 29.16 -1.90 8.28
C LYS A 182 27.77 -1.88 8.92
N THR A 183 26.93 -0.91 8.56
CA THR A 183 25.56 -0.76 9.08
C THR A 183 24.55 -1.64 8.34
N HIS A 184 24.82 -2.03 7.09
CA HIS A 184 23.87 -2.76 6.25
C HIS A 184 24.46 -4.10 5.73
N ARG A 185 25.11 -4.86 6.62
CA ARG A 185 25.86 -6.09 6.30
C ARG A 185 25.02 -7.21 5.67
N GLU A 186 23.72 -7.24 5.95
CA GLU A 186 22.78 -8.26 5.46
C GLU A 186 22.15 -7.88 4.11
N PHE A 187 22.58 -6.77 3.50
CA PHE A 187 21.98 -6.19 2.30
C PHE A 187 22.84 -6.41 1.05
N ASP A 188 22.28 -6.97 -0.03
CA ASP A 188 22.98 -7.07 -1.32
C ASP A 188 22.88 -5.73 -2.08
N PHE A 189 24.00 -5.02 -2.16
CA PHE A 189 24.01 -3.62 -2.63
C PHE A 189 23.93 -3.50 -4.15
N GLY A 190 22.76 -3.13 -4.66
CA GLY A 190 22.61 -2.69 -6.03
C GLY A 190 23.30 -1.34 -6.33
N ARG A 191 23.72 -1.13 -7.58
CA ARG A 191 24.27 0.17 -8.05
C ARG A 191 23.32 1.36 -7.82
N LYS A 192 22.01 1.10 -7.66
CA LYS A 192 21.03 2.15 -7.33
C LYS A 192 21.16 2.60 -5.87
N ASP A 193 21.49 1.68 -4.98
CA ASP A 193 21.52 1.87 -3.54
C ASP A 193 22.80 2.64 -3.12
N VAL A 194 23.91 2.41 -3.83
CA VAL A 194 25.12 3.24 -3.76
C VAL A 194 24.86 4.73 -4.09
N ASN A 195 23.82 5.06 -4.87
CA ASN A 195 23.49 6.47 -5.10
C ASN A 195 23.00 7.20 -3.83
N HIS A 196 22.49 6.50 -2.81
CA HIS A 196 22.14 7.15 -1.54
C HIS A 196 23.38 7.67 -0.81
N LEU A 197 24.49 6.92 -0.87
CA LEU A 197 25.80 7.35 -0.38
C LEU A 197 26.37 8.52 -1.21
N ILE A 198 26.25 8.46 -2.55
CA ILE A 198 26.70 9.55 -3.44
C ILE A 198 25.93 10.85 -3.16
N VAL A 199 24.59 10.80 -3.08
CA VAL A 199 23.76 11.98 -2.77
C VAL A 199 24.06 12.53 -1.38
N LEU A 200 24.35 11.67 -0.38
CA LEU A 200 24.78 12.11 0.93
C LEU A 200 26.13 12.83 0.90
N LEU A 201 27.10 12.33 0.13
CA LEU A 201 28.40 12.96 -0.06
C LEU A 201 28.30 14.32 -0.78
N GLU A 202 27.47 14.42 -1.83
CA GLU A 202 27.15 15.69 -2.49
C GLU A 202 26.50 16.69 -1.51
N GLU A 203 25.51 16.25 -0.72
CA GLU A 203 24.93 17.06 0.35
C GLU A 203 25.94 17.45 1.44
N MET A 204 27.04 16.71 1.60
CA MET A 204 28.17 17.04 2.49
C MET A 204 29.25 17.91 1.82
N ASN A 205 28.98 18.42 0.61
CA ASN A 205 29.84 19.25 -0.23
C ASN A 205 31.06 18.53 -0.84
N ILE A 206 31.00 17.20 -1.02
CA ILE A 206 31.99 16.44 -1.79
C ILE A 206 31.49 16.29 -3.22
N ASN A 207 32.31 16.68 -4.21
CA ASN A 207 31.96 16.53 -5.61
C ASN A 207 32.28 15.09 -6.08
N CYS A 208 31.25 14.24 -6.20
CA CYS A 208 31.46 12.84 -6.60
C CYS A 208 31.87 12.66 -8.08
N ASP A 209 31.62 13.65 -8.93
CA ASP A 209 32.06 13.67 -10.34
C ASP A 209 33.47 14.31 -10.51
N GLU A 210 34.17 14.63 -9.41
CA GLU A 210 35.55 15.13 -9.43
C GLU A 210 36.52 14.01 -9.84
N GLU A 211 37.30 14.28 -10.90
CA GLU A 211 38.38 13.41 -11.38
C GLU A 211 39.67 13.61 -10.56
N ILE A 212 40.26 12.51 -10.10
CA ILE A 212 41.52 12.44 -9.34
C ILE A 212 42.40 11.31 -9.89
N ARG A 213 43.72 11.48 -9.95
CA ARG A 213 44.60 10.33 -10.26
C ARG A 213 44.68 9.40 -9.05
N PHE A 214 44.84 8.11 -9.30
CA PHE A 214 44.98 7.12 -8.23
C PHE A 214 46.17 7.44 -7.31
N ILE A 215 47.32 7.84 -7.86
CA ILE A 215 48.46 8.30 -7.07
C ILE A 215 48.16 9.55 -6.22
N ASP A 216 47.40 10.52 -6.75
CA ASP A 216 47.04 11.75 -6.02
C ASP A 216 46.14 11.42 -4.82
N PHE A 217 45.18 10.51 -4.98
CA PHE A 217 44.32 10.05 -3.88
C PHE A 217 45.12 9.34 -2.78
N ILE A 218 46.11 8.51 -3.13
CA ILE A 218 46.99 7.85 -2.14
C ILE A 218 47.83 8.89 -1.37
N ILE A 219 48.31 9.94 -2.06
CA ILE A 219 49.07 11.03 -1.45
C ILE A 219 48.19 11.85 -0.49
N GLU A 220 46.97 12.23 -0.90
CA GLU A 220 46.00 12.90 -0.01
C GLU A 220 45.68 12.02 1.22
N LEU A 221 45.45 10.72 1.01
CA LEU A 221 45.14 9.78 2.08
C LEU A 221 46.31 9.59 3.07
N LEU A 222 47.55 9.55 2.60
CA LEU A 222 48.75 9.51 3.46
C LEU A 222 48.79 10.69 4.43
N HIS A 223 48.57 11.91 3.94
CA HIS A 223 48.51 13.11 4.78
C HIS A 223 47.28 13.10 5.72
N ASP A 224 46.13 12.63 5.24
CA ASP A 224 44.92 12.60 6.07
C ASP A 224 45.01 11.54 7.19
N ILE A 225 45.73 10.42 6.98
CA ILE A 225 46.04 9.43 8.03
C ILE A 225 46.97 10.01 9.10
N GLU A 226 47.91 10.90 8.76
CA GLU A 226 48.72 11.62 9.76
C GLU A 226 47.83 12.44 10.71
N VAL A 227 46.78 13.07 10.15
CA VAL A 227 45.82 13.89 10.91
C VAL A 227 44.93 13.06 11.84
N ILE A 228 44.42 11.91 11.37
CA ILE A 228 43.52 11.05 12.18
C ILE A 228 44.24 9.98 13.01
N LYS A 229 45.51 9.69 12.70
CA LYS A 229 46.33 8.56 13.17
C LYS A 229 45.97 7.21 12.53
N LEU A 230 47.01 6.36 12.44
CA LEU A 230 46.94 5.02 11.85
C LEU A 230 45.93 4.09 12.54
N ASP A 231 45.80 4.13 13.87
CA ASP A 231 44.87 3.27 14.61
C ASP A 231 43.40 3.56 14.24
N ASP A 232 43.05 4.84 14.08
CA ASP A 232 41.70 5.26 13.69
C ASP A 232 41.43 4.93 12.20
N TYR A 233 42.45 5.01 11.33
CA TYR A 233 42.38 4.52 9.95
C TYR A 233 42.19 3.00 9.85
N LEU A 234 42.91 2.22 10.66
CA LEU A 234 42.76 0.76 10.72
C LEU A 234 41.34 0.36 11.16
N ASN A 235 40.83 0.99 12.21
CA ASN A 235 39.44 0.80 12.66
C ASN A 235 38.40 1.19 11.60
N LEU A 236 38.71 2.21 10.79
CA LEU A 236 37.86 2.67 9.69
C LEU A 236 37.67 1.60 8.62
N ILE A 237 38.75 1.04 8.09
CA ILE A 237 38.72 0.13 6.93
C ILE A 237 38.49 -1.34 7.32
N ASN A 238 38.69 -1.73 8.59
CA ASN A 238 38.48 -3.10 9.07
C ASN A 238 37.11 -3.68 8.66
N LEU A 239 37.08 -4.90 8.12
CA LEU A 239 35.86 -5.67 7.83
C LEU A 239 35.72 -6.88 8.77
N SER A 240 34.50 -7.21 9.19
CA SER A 240 34.20 -8.40 9.99
C SER A 240 32.93 -9.09 9.51
N SER A 241 32.87 -10.42 9.64
CA SER A 241 31.64 -11.21 9.59
C SER A 241 31.35 -11.69 11.00
N ASP A 242 30.18 -11.34 11.54
CA ASP A 242 29.77 -11.73 12.89
C ASP A 242 30.86 -11.35 13.93
N GLU A 243 31.39 -12.31 14.69
CA GLU A 243 32.48 -12.11 15.64
C GLU A 243 33.89 -12.22 15.02
N TYR A 244 34.01 -12.58 13.74
CA TYR A 244 35.28 -12.86 13.06
C TYR A 244 35.84 -11.63 12.30
N TYR A 245 37.07 -11.24 12.64
CA TYR A 245 37.85 -10.22 11.94
C TYR A 245 38.38 -10.78 10.60
N ILE A 246 38.17 -10.06 9.49
CA ILE A 246 38.74 -10.42 8.18
C ILE A 246 40.13 -9.78 8.06
N ASP A 247 41.18 -10.59 8.06
CA ASP A 247 42.54 -10.06 8.07
C ASP A 247 42.97 -9.43 6.73
N ASN A 248 43.86 -8.44 6.79
CA ASN A 248 44.34 -7.71 5.60
C ASN A 248 45.03 -8.63 4.58
N LYS A 249 45.56 -9.78 5.02
CA LYS A 249 46.24 -10.74 4.17
C LYS A 249 45.20 -11.53 3.37
N PHE A 250 44.09 -11.95 3.98
CA PHE A 250 42.95 -12.55 3.30
C PHE A 250 42.42 -11.64 2.20
N ILE A 251 42.27 -10.35 2.47
CA ILE A 251 41.82 -9.37 1.47
C ILE A 251 42.78 -9.31 0.28
N ASN A 252 44.09 -9.17 0.54
CA ASN A 252 45.11 -9.14 -0.52
C ASN A 252 45.22 -10.46 -1.31
N GLU A 253 44.92 -11.61 -0.70
CA GLU A 253 44.97 -12.93 -1.35
C GLU A 253 43.70 -13.28 -2.14
N ASN A 254 42.53 -12.69 -1.82
CA ASN A 254 41.24 -13.06 -2.41
C ASN A 254 40.59 -11.96 -3.28
N ILE A 255 40.97 -10.69 -3.11
CA ILE A 255 40.45 -9.56 -3.89
C ILE A 255 41.54 -9.00 -4.81
N SER A 256 41.17 -8.52 -6.00
CA SER A 256 42.12 -8.03 -7.01
C SER A 256 41.80 -6.62 -7.53
N SER A 257 41.00 -5.85 -6.78
CA SER A 257 40.69 -4.45 -7.08
C SER A 257 41.85 -3.53 -6.67
N GLN A 258 42.14 -2.53 -7.50
CA GLN A 258 43.31 -1.68 -7.35
C GLN A 258 43.12 -0.67 -6.21
N PHE A 259 42.03 0.10 -6.22
CA PHE A 259 41.77 1.07 -5.15
C PHE A 259 41.52 0.38 -3.82
N PHE A 260 40.77 -0.72 -3.81
CA PHE A 260 40.44 -1.43 -2.58
C PHE A 260 41.69 -2.01 -1.93
N ASN A 261 42.49 -2.80 -2.65
CA ASN A 261 43.70 -3.40 -2.08
C ASN A 261 44.74 -2.34 -1.68
N ALA A 262 44.81 -1.20 -2.37
CA ALA A 262 45.71 -0.11 -1.99
C ALA A 262 45.43 0.44 -0.59
N LEU A 263 44.18 0.43 -0.11
CA LEU A 263 43.85 0.83 1.27
C LEU A 263 44.48 -0.11 2.31
N TYR A 264 44.41 -1.42 2.06
CA TYR A 264 44.93 -2.45 2.98
C TYR A 264 46.45 -2.61 2.86
N PHE A 265 47.00 -2.50 1.66
CA PHE A 265 48.45 -2.37 1.43
C PHE A 265 49.00 -1.16 2.19
N LEU A 266 48.39 0.02 2.02
CA LEU A 266 48.76 1.22 2.77
C LEU A 266 48.69 0.97 4.27
N SER A 267 47.66 0.29 4.77
CA SER A 267 47.54 0.01 6.21
C SER A 267 48.67 -0.86 6.78
N ASN A 268 49.24 -1.77 5.98
CA ASN A 268 50.35 -2.64 6.37
C ASN A 268 51.71 -1.93 6.29
N ASP A 269 51.89 -1.05 5.30
CA ASP A 269 53.17 -0.41 4.98
C ASP A 269 53.25 1.09 5.34
N TYR A 270 52.18 1.68 5.88
CA TYR A 270 52.07 3.11 6.23
C TYR A 270 53.31 3.62 6.96
N ASN A 271 53.72 2.98 8.05
CA ASN A 271 54.85 3.44 8.85
C ASN A 271 56.17 3.47 8.04
N LYS A 272 56.39 2.50 7.15
CA LYS A 272 57.61 2.45 6.30
C LYS A 272 57.61 3.55 5.24
N ILE A 273 56.43 3.87 4.71
CA ILE A 273 56.24 4.95 3.73
C ILE A 273 56.39 6.30 4.44
N TYR A 274 55.68 6.49 5.56
CA TYR A 274 55.71 7.67 6.41
C TYR A 274 57.13 8.01 6.89
N ASP A 275 57.88 7.04 7.44
CA ASP A 275 59.28 7.23 7.86
C ASP A 275 60.19 7.79 6.74
N LEU A 276 59.90 7.45 5.47
CA LEU A 276 60.68 7.90 4.31
C LEU A 276 60.21 9.23 3.71
N VAL A 277 58.91 9.56 3.82
CA VAL A 277 58.38 10.85 3.34
C VAL A 277 58.47 11.96 4.39
N SER A 278 58.55 11.62 5.67
CA SER A 278 58.75 12.57 6.78
C SER A 278 60.23 12.94 7.03
N ASP A 279 61.18 12.22 6.42
CA ASP A 279 62.60 12.58 6.48
C ASP A 279 62.90 13.67 5.43
N GLU A 280 63.03 14.93 5.90
CA GLU A 280 63.36 16.11 5.08
C GLU A 280 64.67 15.96 4.26
N THR A 281 65.54 14.99 4.57
CA THR A 281 66.76 14.71 3.79
C THR A 281 66.53 13.74 2.63
N ILE A 282 65.44 12.97 2.67
CA ILE A 282 65.02 12.00 1.65
C ILE A 282 63.93 12.61 0.77
N CYS A 283 62.95 13.28 1.37
CA CYS A 283 61.79 13.89 0.74
C CYS A 283 61.75 15.41 1.00
N ASP A 284 62.27 16.19 0.06
CA ASP A 284 62.36 17.67 0.14
C ASP A 284 61.46 18.40 -0.88
N SER A 285 60.64 17.65 -1.63
CA SER A 285 59.70 18.19 -2.61
C SER A 285 58.56 17.22 -2.92
N ASP A 286 57.42 17.76 -3.35
CA ASP A 286 56.24 16.99 -3.77
C ASP A 286 56.57 15.99 -4.90
N GLU A 287 57.47 16.36 -5.82
CA GLU A 287 57.96 15.47 -6.88
C GLU A 287 58.73 14.26 -6.33
N LYS A 288 59.47 14.42 -5.21
CA LYS A 288 60.08 13.27 -4.52
C LYS A 288 59.05 12.47 -3.73
N PHE A 289 58.06 13.12 -3.13
CA PHE A 289 56.97 12.45 -2.43
C PHE A 289 56.22 11.51 -3.37
N GLU A 290 55.70 12.04 -4.49
CA GLU A 290 55.01 11.26 -5.53
C GLU A 290 55.89 10.12 -6.06
N ARG A 291 57.20 10.35 -6.25
CA ARG A 291 58.12 9.29 -6.69
C ARG A 291 58.41 8.22 -5.63
N ILE A 292 58.39 8.56 -4.34
CA ILE A 292 58.53 7.57 -3.25
C ILE A 292 57.27 6.71 -3.20
N VAL A 293 56.09 7.33 -3.14
CA VAL A 293 54.80 6.61 -3.13
C VAL A 293 54.64 5.74 -4.38
N SER A 294 54.92 6.30 -5.57
CA SER A 294 54.87 5.57 -6.84
C SER A 294 55.82 4.38 -6.90
N LYS A 295 56.93 4.40 -6.14
CA LYS A 295 57.83 3.24 -6.05
C LYS A 295 57.28 2.15 -5.13
N PHE A 296 56.69 2.52 -3.99
CA PHE A 296 56.09 1.55 -3.06
C PHE A 296 54.88 0.85 -3.68
N PHE A 297 53.98 1.62 -4.29
CA PHE A 297 52.77 1.06 -4.89
C PHE A 297 53.04 0.50 -6.30
N GLY A 298 53.95 1.07 -7.08
CA GLY A 298 54.18 0.65 -8.47
C GLY A 298 54.91 -0.69 -8.65
N GLU A 299 55.33 -1.34 -7.56
CA GLU A 299 55.79 -2.73 -7.56
C GLU A 299 54.61 -3.74 -7.43
N GLU A 300 53.46 -3.32 -6.89
CA GLU A 300 52.27 -4.17 -6.63
C GLU A 300 51.03 -3.75 -7.46
N PHE A 301 50.96 -2.50 -7.90
CA PHE A 301 49.82 -1.89 -8.61
C PHE A 301 50.26 -1.34 -9.97
N ASP A 302 49.93 -2.06 -11.03
CA ASP A 302 49.93 -1.48 -12.37
C ASP A 302 48.92 -0.31 -12.43
N TYR A 303 49.24 0.75 -13.20
CA TYR A 303 48.35 1.88 -13.56
C TYR A 303 48.04 2.98 -12.50
N LEU A 304 48.99 3.32 -11.62
CA LEU A 304 48.88 4.46 -10.67
C LEU A 304 48.56 5.84 -11.27
N ASP A 305 48.90 6.07 -12.54
CA ASP A 305 48.57 7.30 -13.28
C ASP A 305 47.10 7.39 -13.75
N SER A 306 46.30 6.34 -13.52
CA SER A 306 44.91 6.28 -13.97
C SER A 306 44.04 7.32 -13.27
N ILE A 307 43.14 7.94 -14.04
CA ILE A 307 42.17 8.94 -13.56
C ILE A 307 40.86 8.23 -13.23
N TYR A 308 40.35 8.48 -12.03
CA TYR A 308 39.07 7.98 -11.53
C TYR A 308 38.23 9.15 -11.02
N THR A 309 36.92 9.05 -11.16
CA THR A 309 35.99 9.91 -10.40
C THR A 309 35.84 9.38 -8.98
N PHE A 310 35.58 10.26 -8.00
CA PHE A 310 35.21 9.82 -6.64
C PHE A 310 34.05 8.81 -6.65
N LYS A 311 33.09 8.97 -7.58
CA LYS A 311 32.02 8.00 -7.83
C LYS A 311 32.51 6.60 -8.18
N GLN A 312 33.51 6.47 -9.07
CA GLN A 312 34.09 5.17 -9.41
C GLN A 312 34.83 4.55 -8.22
N ILE A 313 35.54 5.36 -7.43
CA ILE A 313 36.23 4.93 -6.20
C ILE A 313 35.21 4.40 -5.17
N ILE A 314 34.08 5.08 -4.99
CA ILE A 314 32.98 4.65 -4.12
C ILE A 314 32.36 3.32 -4.61
N GLU A 315 32.03 3.23 -5.90
CA GLU A 315 31.48 1.99 -6.51
C GLU A 315 32.46 0.81 -6.35
N GLU A 316 33.76 1.03 -6.49
CA GLU A 316 34.81 0.01 -6.35
C GLU A 316 34.98 -0.43 -4.89
N ILE A 317 35.10 0.48 -3.91
CA ILE A 317 35.33 0.10 -2.51
C ILE A 317 34.10 -0.59 -1.90
N VAL A 318 32.88 -0.11 -2.17
CA VAL A 318 31.65 -0.76 -1.67
C VAL A 318 31.54 -2.18 -2.20
N GLY A 319 31.65 -2.38 -3.52
CA GLY A 319 31.50 -3.69 -4.14
C GLY A 319 32.54 -4.71 -3.67
N ASN A 320 33.80 -4.29 -3.52
CA ASN A 320 34.87 -5.18 -3.06
C ASN A 320 34.82 -5.46 -1.55
N SER A 321 34.29 -4.55 -0.73
CA SER A 321 34.06 -4.80 0.70
C SER A 321 33.04 -5.94 0.91
N VAL A 322 31.93 -5.89 0.17
CA VAL A 322 30.87 -6.90 0.22
C VAL A 322 31.40 -8.24 -0.31
N LEU A 323 32.13 -8.21 -1.43
CA LEU A 323 32.75 -9.40 -2.01
C LEU A 323 33.75 -10.07 -1.04
N ALA A 324 34.56 -9.29 -0.31
CA ALA A 324 35.50 -9.81 0.68
C ALA A 324 34.78 -10.52 1.85
N VAL A 325 33.69 -9.94 2.36
CA VAL A 325 32.88 -10.56 3.42
C VAL A 325 32.23 -11.85 2.93
N ASN A 326 31.65 -11.85 1.72
CA ASN A 326 30.98 -13.03 1.18
C ASN A 326 31.96 -14.18 0.91
N ILE A 327 33.12 -13.92 0.30
CA ILE A 327 34.16 -14.94 0.10
C ILE A 327 34.65 -15.49 1.45
N PHE A 328 34.76 -14.63 2.48
CA PHE A 328 35.13 -15.07 3.84
C PHE A 328 34.07 -15.99 4.46
N ARG A 329 32.78 -15.67 4.32
CA ARG A 329 31.67 -16.52 4.80
C ARG A 329 31.65 -17.88 4.11
N GLU A 330 31.73 -17.89 2.78
CA GLU A 330 31.78 -19.12 1.97
C GLU A 330 32.97 -20.01 2.34
N GLN A 331 34.17 -19.44 2.50
CA GLN A 331 35.39 -20.22 2.82
C GLN A 331 35.41 -20.76 4.25
N ASN A 332 34.73 -20.09 5.20
CA ASN A 332 34.67 -20.51 6.60
C ASN A 332 33.39 -21.29 6.96
N GLY A 333 32.50 -21.54 5.99
CA GLY A 333 31.27 -22.33 6.21
C GLY A 333 30.20 -21.60 7.04
N LEU A 334 30.21 -20.26 7.06
CA LEU A 334 29.31 -19.44 7.88
C LEU A 334 27.89 -19.30 7.29
N ASP A 335 27.60 -19.97 6.17
CA ASP A 335 26.32 -19.93 5.46
C ASP A 335 25.49 -21.24 5.59
N GLU A 336 25.92 -22.21 6.40
CA GLU A 336 25.12 -23.40 6.74
C GLU A 336 24.45 -23.25 8.13
N GLU A 337 23.16 -23.58 8.24
CA GLU A 337 22.45 -23.65 9.53
C GLU A 337 23.05 -24.79 10.39
N VAL A 338 23.79 -24.44 11.44
CA VAL A 338 24.44 -25.41 12.34
C VAL A 338 23.71 -25.50 13.69
N GLU A 339 23.30 -26.72 14.05
CA GLU A 339 22.79 -27.06 15.38
C GLU A 339 23.85 -26.79 16.46
N LYS A 340 23.44 -26.14 17.56
CA LYS A 340 24.30 -25.83 18.70
C LYS A 340 25.00 -27.07 19.25
N ASN A 341 26.30 -26.96 19.50
CA ASN A 341 26.99 -27.72 20.54
C ASN A 341 27.75 -26.74 21.44
N GLU A 342 27.62 -26.96 22.75
CA GLU A 342 28.33 -26.24 23.81
C GLU A 342 29.65 -26.97 24.13
N ASP A 343 30.67 -26.26 24.63
CA ASP A 343 31.41 -26.60 25.86
C ASP A 343 32.70 -25.76 26.07
N GLU A 344 32.78 -25.12 27.25
CA GLU A 344 33.95 -24.88 28.15
C GLU A 344 35.26 -24.18 27.61
N GLU A 345 36.06 -23.39 28.34
CA GLU A 345 36.20 -22.96 29.76
C GLU A 345 36.39 -21.39 29.81
N GLN A 346 36.56 -20.63 30.91
CA GLN A 346 36.73 -20.89 32.36
C GLN A 346 36.20 -19.70 33.23
N GLN A 347 36.78 -19.51 34.44
CA GLN A 347 36.45 -18.58 35.53
C GLN A 347 37.40 -17.33 35.51
N HIS A 348 37.20 -16.19 36.21
CA HIS A 348 36.79 -15.97 37.60
C HIS A 348 36.52 -14.46 37.86
N THR A 349 35.49 -14.09 38.65
CA THR A 349 35.48 -13.13 39.80
C THR A 349 34.02 -12.85 40.21
N ILE A 350 33.69 -13.01 41.49
CA ILE A 350 32.34 -13.39 41.98
C ILE A 350 31.75 -12.35 42.98
N GLU A 351 30.44 -12.44 43.24
CA GLU A 351 29.68 -11.95 44.42
C GLU A 351 29.22 -10.47 44.55
N ASN A 352 29.56 -9.53 43.66
CA ASN A 352 28.87 -8.20 43.64
C ASN A 352 28.33 -7.76 42.27
N LEU A 353 28.66 -8.49 41.19
CA LEU A 353 28.07 -8.28 39.86
C LEU A 353 26.80 -9.14 39.64
N GLU A 354 26.69 -10.26 40.37
CA GLU A 354 25.73 -11.33 40.10
C GLU A 354 24.25 -10.92 40.15
N GLN A 355 23.89 -9.91 40.94
CA GLN A 355 22.51 -9.40 40.97
C GLN A 355 22.17 -8.53 39.74
N ASN A 356 23.11 -7.72 39.24
CA ASN A 356 22.84 -6.91 38.04
C ASN A 356 22.88 -7.77 36.77
N THR A 357 23.88 -8.64 36.62
CA THR A 357 23.96 -9.55 35.45
C THR A 357 22.77 -10.52 35.36
N SER A 358 22.11 -10.81 36.49
CA SER A 358 20.88 -11.62 36.50
C SER A 358 19.65 -10.90 35.94
N PHE A 359 19.62 -9.57 35.95
CA PHE A 359 18.53 -8.80 35.34
C PHE A 359 18.76 -8.62 33.85
N ASP A 360 19.97 -8.21 33.43
CA ASP A 360 20.39 -8.10 32.02
C ASP A 360 20.03 -9.36 31.20
N GLU A 361 20.40 -10.56 31.70
CA GLU A 361 20.16 -11.81 30.98
C GLU A 361 18.66 -12.14 30.87
N LEU A 362 17.88 -11.83 31.92
CA LEU A 362 16.45 -12.11 31.96
C LEU A 362 15.65 -11.11 31.12
N ILE A 363 16.03 -9.83 31.14
CA ILE A 363 15.51 -8.80 30.24
C ILE A 363 15.77 -9.20 28.79
N ARG A 364 17.00 -9.64 28.46
CA ARG A 364 17.35 -10.14 27.12
C ARG A 364 16.47 -11.34 26.72
N LYS A 365 16.24 -12.30 27.61
CA LYS A 365 15.35 -13.45 27.35
C LYS A 365 13.90 -13.02 27.08
N LEU A 366 13.36 -12.10 27.87
CA LEU A 366 12.00 -11.57 27.70
C LEU A 366 11.84 -10.76 26.41
N ASN A 367 12.83 -9.93 26.06
CA ASN A 367 12.86 -9.18 24.81
C ASN A 367 12.99 -10.10 23.58
N LEU A 368 13.77 -11.18 23.68
CA LEU A 368 13.83 -12.21 22.63
C LEU A 368 12.47 -12.89 22.42
N SER A 369 11.69 -13.14 23.48
CA SER A 369 10.31 -13.63 23.33
C SER A 369 9.46 -12.66 22.47
N TYR A 370 9.62 -11.34 22.62
CA TYR A 370 8.92 -10.37 21.79
C TYR A 370 9.34 -10.44 20.31
N LEU A 371 10.65 -10.45 20.02
CA LEU A 371 11.18 -10.64 18.67
C LEU A 371 10.67 -11.94 18.02
N GLU A 372 10.75 -13.06 18.75
CA GLU A 372 10.24 -14.36 18.29
C GLU A 372 8.74 -14.37 18.02
N SER A 373 7.96 -13.50 18.67
CA SER A 373 6.50 -13.50 18.56
C SER A 373 5.98 -12.92 17.24
N THR A 374 6.78 -12.08 16.57
CA THR A 374 6.44 -11.41 15.31
C THR A 374 5.98 -12.39 14.22
N LYS A 375 6.56 -13.60 14.18
CA LYS A 375 6.17 -14.69 13.26
C LYS A 375 4.72 -15.16 13.45
N PHE A 376 4.16 -15.06 14.65
CA PHE A 376 2.79 -15.46 14.95
C PHE A 376 1.78 -14.41 14.47
N ILE A 377 2.11 -13.13 14.56
CA ILE A 377 1.25 -12.03 14.05
C ILE A 377 1.05 -12.19 12.54
N SER A 378 2.15 -12.36 11.78
CA SER A 378 2.09 -12.62 10.33
C SER A 378 1.29 -13.89 9.99
N LYS A 379 1.44 -14.95 10.80
CA LYS A 379 0.72 -16.21 10.60
C LYS A 379 -0.79 -16.09 10.89
N ASN A 380 -1.18 -15.33 11.91
CA ASN A 380 -2.59 -15.05 12.19
C ASN A 380 -3.23 -14.27 11.03
N PHE A 381 -2.52 -13.28 10.49
CA PHE A 381 -2.96 -12.50 9.32
C PHE A 381 -3.23 -13.39 8.10
N ASP A 382 -2.31 -14.31 7.76
CA ASP A 382 -2.51 -15.26 6.65
C ASP A 382 -3.74 -16.16 6.86
N ILE A 383 -3.94 -16.65 8.10
CA ILE A 383 -5.08 -17.51 8.46
C ILE A 383 -6.41 -16.74 8.38
N ALA A 384 -6.45 -15.50 8.88
CA ALA A 384 -7.60 -14.62 8.77
C ALA A 384 -7.93 -14.30 7.31
N MET A 385 -6.93 -13.93 6.50
CA MET A 385 -7.08 -13.66 5.07
C MET A 385 -7.59 -14.88 4.29
N LYS A 386 -7.10 -16.08 4.61
CA LYS A 386 -7.59 -17.33 4.03
C LYS A 386 -9.05 -17.62 4.40
N SER A 387 -9.46 -17.30 5.64
CA SER A 387 -10.85 -17.52 6.09
C SER A 387 -11.87 -16.65 5.36
N ASN A 388 -11.48 -15.44 4.94
CA ASN A 388 -12.33 -14.52 4.18
C ASN A 388 -12.80 -15.13 2.84
N GLU A 389 -11.98 -15.96 2.17
CA GLU A 389 -12.35 -16.65 0.92
C GLU A 389 -13.56 -17.60 1.09
N TYR A 390 -13.82 -18.07 2.32
CA TYR A 390 -14.88 -19.04 2.64
C TYR A 390 -15.93 -18.45 3.59
N SER A 391 -15.96 -17.13 3.72
CA SER A 391 -16.87 -16.40 4.61
C SER A 391 -18.33 -16.68 4.29
N TYR A 392 -18.74 -16.49 3.02
CA TYR A 392 -20.10 -16.69 2.56
C TYR A 392 -20.21 -17.83 1.53
N TYR A 393 -21.35 -18.52 1.54
CA TYR A 393 -21.72 -19.51 0.53
C TYR A 393 -22.97 -19.01 -0.21
N PHE A 394 -22.89 -18.93 -1.54
CA PHE A 394 -24.02 -18.62 -2.41
C PHE A 394 -24.51 -19.89 -3.11
N ASP A 395 -25.77 -20.25 -2.91
CA ASP A 395 -26.39 -21.38 -3.59
C ASP A 395 -26.99 -20.94 -4.94
N ASP A 396 -26.32 -21.29 -6.04
CA ASP A 396 -26.77 -21.03 -7.41
C ASP A 396 -28.17 -21.60 -7.72
N SER A 397 -28.73 -22.50 -6.89
CA SER A 397 -30.01 -23.16 -7.17
C SER A 397 -31.27 -22.33 -6.84
N ASP A 398 -31.13 -21.18 -6.16
CA ASP A 398 -32.23 -20.23 -5.93
C ASP A 398 -32.56 -19.37 -7.17
N PHE A 399 -31.62 -19.25 -8.12
CA PHE A 399 -31.79 -18.46 -9.34
C PHE A 399 -32.04 -19.30 -10.60
N ASP A 400 -31.58 -20.55 -10.64
CA ASP A 400 -31.85 -21.51 -11.73
C ASP A 400 -32.13 -22.90 -11.14
N THR A 401 -33.25 -23.52 -11.52
CA THR A 401 -33.69 -24.83 -10.99
C THR A 401 -33.14 -26.04 -11.75
N GLY A 402 -32.32 -25.81 -12.78
CA GLY A 402 -31.76 -26.82 -13.66
C GLY A 402 -30.91 -27.92 -13.00
N PHE A 403 -30.67 -29.01 -13.73
CA PHE A 403 -29.79 -30.09 -13.27
C PHE A 403 -28.33 -29.64 -13.12
N LEU A 404 -27.89 -28.70 -13.96
CA LEU A 404 -26.53 -28.16 -13.93
C LEU A 404 -26.30 -27.19 -12.76
N SER A 405 -27.29 -26.37 -12.37
CA SER A 405 -27.18 -25.52 -11.18
C SER A 405 -27.12 -26.36 -9.91
N LYS A 406 -27.92 -27.42 -9.79
CA LYS A 406 -27.88 -28.36 -8.65
C LYS A 406 -26.57 -29.15 -8.54
N LEU A 407 -25.93 -29.48 -9.66
CA LEU A 407 -24.58 -30.04 -9.66
C LEU A 407 -23.53 -28.98 -9.26
N ARG A 408 -23.71 -27.74 -9.70
CA ARG A 408 -22.79 -26.62 -9.43
C ARG A 408 -22.84 -26.18 -7.98
N SER A 409 -24.04 -26.08 -7.38
CA SER A 409 -24.22 -25.77 -5.95
C SER A 409 -23.70 -26.88 -5.05
N SER A 410 -23.95 -28.15 -5.40
CA SER A 410 -23.36 -29.29 -4.68
C SER A 410 -21.80 -29.27 -4.69
N VAL A 411 -21.20 -28.92 -5.83
CA VAL A 411 -19.74 -28.81 -5.97
C VAL A 411 -19.18 -27.57 -5.27
N SER A 412 -19.84 -26.40 -5.34
CA SER A 412 -19.41 -25.20 -4.63
C SER A 412 -19.58 -25.34 -3.12
N GLY A 413 -20.67 -25.93 -2.63
CA GLY A 413 -20.88 -26.21 -1.22
C GLY A 413 -19.84 -27.20 -0.67
N SER A 414 -19.49 -28.23 -1.44
CA SER A 414 -18.39 -29.13 -1.08
C SER A 414 -17.04 -28.40 -1.02
N ALA A 415 -16.76 -27.52 -1.99
CA ALA A 415 -15.52 -26.74 -2.03
C ALA A 415 -15.42 -25.72 -0.88
N THR A 416 -16.50 -24.99 -0.58
CA THR A 416 -16.56 -24.08 0.58
C THR A 416 -16.36 -24.85 1.87
N SER A 417 -16.99 -26.02 2.03
CA SER A 417 -16.86 -26.81 3.25
C SER A 417 -15.43 -27.35 3.47
N ILE A 418 -14.77 -27.81 2.41
CA ILE A 418 -13.35 -28.22 2.46
C ILE A 418 -12.44 -27.02 2.76
N GLY A 419 -12.74 -25.84 2.19
CA GLY A 419 -12.01 -24.60 2.48
C GLY A 419 -12.10 -24.20 3.96
N ARG A 420 -13.32 -24.20 4.51
CA ARG A 420 -13.58 -23.96 5.94
C ARG A 420 -12.85 -24.96 6.83
N ALA A 421 -12.89 -26.25 6.51
CA ALA A 421 -12.16 -27.29 7.24
C ALA A 421 -10.64 -27.09 7.20
N SER A 422 -10.08 -26.66 6.05
CA SER A 422 -8.67 -26.30 5.98
C SER A 422 -8.34 -25.11 6.88
N CYS A 423 -9.16 -24.05 6.88
CA CYS A 423 -8.93 -22.88 7.74
C CYS A 423 -8.98 -23.26 9.23
N THR A 424 -9.96 -24.06 9.64
CA THR A 424 -10.07 -24.56 11.03
C THR A 424 -8.86 -25.42 11.41
N SER A 425 -8.33 -26.23 10.48
CA SER A 425 -7.09 -26.99 10.71
C SER A 425 -5.85 -26.09 10.86
N ASP A 426 -5.72 -25.04 10.06
CA ASP A 426 -4.60 -24.10 10.16
C ASP A 426 -4.68 -23.29 11.47
N LEU A 427 -5.89 -22.90 11.88
CA LEU A 427 -6.16 -22.23 13.15
C LEU A 427 -5.82 -23.13 14.34
N ASN A 428 -6.07 -24.44 14.26
CA ASN A 428 -5.61 -25.42 15.27
C ASN A 428 -4.08 -25.54 15.31
N SER A 429 -3.38 -25.52 14.17
CA SER A 429 -1.92 -25.50 14.13
C SER A 429 -1.37 -24.24 14.79
N TYR A 430 -1.90 -23.07 14.41
CA TYR A 430 -1.53 -21.78 15.00
C TYR A 430 -1.78 -21.72 16.50
N LYS A 431 -2.98 -22.14 16.94
CA LYS A 431 -3.34 -22.30 18.36
C LYS A 431 -2.29 -23.13 19.11
N LYS A 432 -1.89 -24.27 18.56
CA LYS A 432 -0.87 -25.13 19.18
C LYS A 432 0.49 -24.45 19.24
N GLU A 433 0.95 -23.84 18.16
CA GLU A 433 2.27 -23.18 18.12
C GLU A 433 2.35 -21.98 19.07
N VAL A 434 1.29 -21.18 19.21
CA VAL A 434 1.19 -20.10 20.21
C VAL A 434 1.26 -20.68 21.62
N ARG A 435 0.56 -21.79 21.92
CA ARG A 435 0.65 -22.46 23.22
C ARG A 435 2.05 -23.00 23.50
N ASP A 436 2.70 -23.62 22.53
CA ASP A 436 4.04 -24.19 22.67
C ASP A 436 5.06 -23.06 22.90
N PHE A 437 4.94 -21.95 22.17
CA PHE A 437 5.73 -20.72 22.38
C PHE A 437 5.54 -20.11 23.78
N ILE A 438 4.29 -19.90 24.21
CA ILE A 438 4.00 -19.40 25.57
C ILE A 438 4.56 -20.37 26.60
N SER A 439 4.37 -21.69 26.43
CA SER A 439 4.88 -22.70 27.38
C SER A 439 6.40 -22.68 27.51
N ASN A 440 7.12 -22.52 26.39
CA ASN A 440 8.58 -22.44 26.37
C ASN A 440 9.11 -21.14 27.02
N ASN A 441 8.39 -20.02 26.88
CA ASN A 441 8.84 -18.71 27.38
C ASN A 441 8.28 -18.36 28.78
N ARG A 442 7.23 -19.04 29.26
CA ARG A 442 6.60 -18.81 30.58
C ARG A 442 7.56 -19.00 31.75
N GLY A 443 8.64 -19.77 31.56
CA GLY A 443 9.74 -19.86 32.53
C GLY A 443 10.34 -18.50 32.86
N ASN A 444 10.64 -17.68 31.85
CA ASN A 444 11.25 -16.36 32.00
C ASN A 444 10.33 -15.41 32.79
N LEU A 445 9.03 -15.38 32.47
CA LEU A 445 8.05 -14.57 33.19
C LEU A 445 7.86 -15.04 34.65
N SER A 446 7.92 -16.35 34.89
CA SER A 446 7.88 -16.92 36.25
C SER A 446 9.12 -16.56 37.07
N GLU A 447 10.30 -16.53 36.44
CA GLU A 447 11.55 -16.10 37.04
C GLU A 447 11.51 -14.61 37.42
N ALA A 448 11.03 -13.75 36.51
CA ALA A 448 10.80 -12.34 36.79
C ALA A 448 9.81 -12.14 37.95
N ASN A 449 8.68 -12.86 37.96
CA ASN A 449 7.71 -12.81 39.07
C ASN A 449 8.29 -13.31 40.39
N ASN A 450 9.21 -14.29 40.40
CA ASN A 450 9.91 -14.70 41.62
C ASN A 450 10.79 -13.57 42.18
N ILE A 451 11.48 -12.82 41.32
CA ILE A 451 12.27 -11.63 41.71
C ILE A 451 11.33 -10.54 42.27
N ILE A 452 10.27 -10.19 41.54
CA ILE A 452 9.26 -9.18 41.93
C ILE A 452 8.62 -9.53 43.28
N ARG A 453 8.29 -10.81 43.52
CA ARG A 453 7.73 -11.30 44.78
C ARG A 453 8.69 -11.12 45.97
N ASN A 454 10.01 -11.23 45.77
CA ASN A 454 10.98 -10.99 46.84
C ASN A 454 10.96 -9.54 47.34
N TYR A 455 10.63 -8.58 46.47
CA TYR A 455 10.42 -7.17 46.81
C TYR A 455 8.98 -6.85 47.29
N LYS A 456 8.11 -7.86 47.40
CA LYS A 456 6.70 -7.76 47.86
C LYS A 456 5.80 -6.90 46.97
N LEU A 457 6.09 -6.81 45.68
CA LEU A 457 5.24 -6.15 44.70
C LEU A 457 4.18 -7.12 44.11
N GLU A 458 3.18 -6.57 43.43
CA GLU A 458 2.15 -7.34 42.71
C GLU A 458 2.80 -8.15 41.57
N GLU A 459 2.43 -9.43 41.44
CA GLU A 459 2.91 -10.29 40.34
C GLU A 459 2.26 -9.89 39.01
N ILE A 460 2.98 -10.09 37.92
CA ILE A 460 2.53 -9.76 36.57
C ILE A 460 1.88 -11.02 35.98
N GLU A 461 0.56 -11.00 35.93
CA GLU A 461 -0.27 -12.07 35.34
C GLU A 461 -0.60 -11.76 33.87
N PHE A 462 -0.96 -12.81 33.12
CA PHE A 462 -1.52 -12.71 31.77
C PHE A 462 -2.75 -13.61 31.65
N GLU A 463 -3.67 -13.25 30.76
CA GLU A 463 -4.91 -14.00 30.51
C GLU A 463 -4.64 -15.16 29.55
N ASP A 464 -4.50 -16.38 30.08
CA ASP A 464 -4.36 -17.61 29.30
C ASP A 464 -5.74 -18.14 28.87
N GLY A 465 -6.23 -17.68 27.72
CA GLY A 465 -7.55 -18.02 27.17
C GLY A 465 -7.58 -19.29 26.30
N ILE A 466 -6.45 -19.98 26.10
CA ILE A 466 -6.35 -21.03 25.08
C ILE A 466 -6.67 -22.41 25.68
N ASP A 467 -7.81 -23.00 25.29
CA ASP A 467 -8.20 -24.37 25.66
C ASP A 467 -7.30 -25.45 25.00
N TYR A 468 -7.16 -26.62 25.64
CA TYR A 468 -6.36 -27.75 25.16
C TYR A 468 -7.04 -28.61 24.08
N SER A 469 -8.36 -28.51 23.91
CA SER A 469 -9.08 -29.23 22.86
C SER A 469 -8.82 -28.64 21.47
N ASP A 470 -8.93 -29.45 20.43
CA ASP A 470 -8.99 -28.94 19.05
C ASP A 470 -10.27 -28.13 18.85
N ILE A 471 -10.17 -27.04 18.07
CA ILE A 471 -11.30 -26.23 17.62
C ILE A 471 -12.14 -27.08 16.65
N ASP A 472 -13.40 -27.34 17.03
CA ASP A 472 -14.42 -28.01 16.21
C ASP A 472 -15.48 -26.98 15.80
N LEU A 473 -15.40 -26.50 14.56
CA LEU A 473 -16.38 -25.60 13.96
C LEU A 473 -17.24 -26.36 12.95
N ASP A 474 -18.54 -26.03 12.83
CA ASP A 474 -19.34 -26.54 11.72
C ASP A 474 -18.85 -25.91 10.41
N THR A 475 -17.99 -26.65 9.73
CA THR A 475 -17.40 -26.29 8.44
C THR A 475 -18.37 -26.54 7.28
N SER A 476 -19.63 -26.92 7.52
CA SER A 476 -20.61 -27.05 6.44
C SER A 476 -20.80 -25.73 5.69
N ALA A 477 -21.09 -25.80 4.38
CA ALA A 477 -21.39 -24.61 3.58
C ALA A 477 -22.70 -23.92 3.98
N ARG A 478 -23.53 -24.54 4.83
CA ARG A 478 -24.80 -23.99 5.33
C ARG A 478 -24.66 -23.22 6.65
N ASN A 479 -23.49 -23.24 7.28
CA ASN A 479 -23.21 -22.39 8.43
C ASN A 479 -22.89 -20.97 7.98
N GLU A 480 -23.90 -20.10 7.89
CA GLU A 480 -23.71 -18.69 7.49
C GLU A 480 -22.82 -17.92 8.49
N ASN A 481 -22.87 -18.29 9.77
CA ASN A 481 -22.11 -17.66 10.86
C ASN A 481 -20.69 -18.24 11.03
N TRP A 482 -20.22 -19.13 10.14
CA TRP A 482 -18.93 -19.80 10.30
C TRP A 482 -17.76 -18.82 10.42
N HIS A 483 -17.79 -17.72 9.64
CA HIS A 483 -16.70 -16.74 9.66
C HIS A 483 -16.67 -15.95 10.97
N ASP A 484 -17.81 -15.52 11.50
CA ASP A 484 -17.87 -14.83 12.79
C ASP A 484 -17.38 -15.74 13.94
N GLN A 485 -17.76 -17.03 13.89
CA GLN A 485 -17.27 -18.04 14.83
C GLN A 485 -15.76 -18.27 14.71
N PHE A 486 -15.24 -18.33 13.48
CA PHE A 486 -13.83 -18.48 13.18
C PHE A 486 -13.01 -17.28 13.68
N SER A 487 -13.42 -16.07 13.28
CA SER A 487 -12.76 -14.81 13.64
C SER A 487 -12.76 -14.58 15.15
N TYR A 488 -13.87 -14.89 15.84
CA TYR A 488 -13.92 -14.85 17.31
C TYR A 488 -12.86 -15.75 17.95
N VAL A 489 -12.71 -17.00 17.48
CA VAL A 489 -11.72 -17.94 18.04
C VAL A 489 -10.28 -17.50 17.72
N SER A 490 -10.03 -16.96 16.52
CA SER A 490 -8.75 -16.35 16.14
C SER A 490 -8.37 -15.20 17.09
N GLU A 491 -9.31 -14.29 17.33
CA GLU A 491 -9.14 -13.12 18.21
C GLU A 491 -8.86 -13.53 19.67
N GLN A 492 -9.41 -14.64 20.17
CA GLN A 492 -9.07 -15.13 21.53
C GLN A 492 -7.64 -15.68 21.64
N ILE A 493 -7.12 -16.32 20.58
CA ILE A 493 -5.74 -16.83 20.56
C ILE A 493 -4.76 -15.65 20.51
N GLU A 494 -5.05 -14.66 19.64
CA GLU A 494 -4.27 -13.42 19.53
C GLU A 494 -4.26 -12.64 20.84
N LYS A 495 -5.42 -12.41 21.47
CA LYS A 495 -5.51 -11.78 22.81
C LYS A 495 -4.68 -12.48 23.88
N THR A 496 -4.59 -13.81 23.83
CA THR A 496 -3.77 -14.58 24.78
C THR A 496 -2.27 -14.36 24.54
N LEU A 497 -1.84 -14.34 23.26
CA LEU A 497 -0.47 -14.01 22.88
C LEU A 497 -0.12 -12.57 23.28
N ASP A 498 -0.95 -11.60 22.92
CA ASP A 498 -0.77 -10.19 23.28
C ASP A 498 -0.74 -10.00 24.79
N SER A 499 -1.61 -10.67 25.56
CA SER A 499 -1.59 -10.60 27.02
C SER A 499 -0.28 -11.12 27.60
N PHE A 500 0.25 -12.23 27.07
CA PHE A 500 1.56 -12.77 27.48
C PHE A 500 2.71 -11.82 27.12
N LEU A 501 2.72 -11.23 25.92
CA LEU A 501 3.76 -10.30 25.48
C LEU A 501 3.73 -9.00 26.29
N ASN A 502 2.54 -8.45 26.57
CA ASN A 502 2.38 -7.31 27.47
C ASN A 502 2.89 -7.64 28.88
N ALA A 503 2.64 -8.84 29.40
CA ALA A 503 3.20 -9.26 30.69
C ALA A 503 4.74 -9.33 30.66
N CYS A 504 5.34 -9.81 29.58
CA CYS A 504 6.80 -9.78 29.40
C CYS A 504 7.36 -8.34 29.31
N GLU A 505 6.71 -7.43 28.59
CA GLU A 505 7.12 -6.01 28.50
C GLU A 505 7.03 -5.31 29.87
N ILE A 506 5.95 -5.55 30.61
CA ILE A 506 5.76 -5.04 31.98
C ILE A 506 6.83 -5.65 32.91
N ALA A 507 7.22 -6.92 32.72
CA ALA A 507 8.28 -7.55 33.50
C ALA A 507 9.65 -6.94 33.22
N VAL A 508 9.99 -6.68 31.93
CA VAL A 508 11.20 -5.95 31.55
C VAL A 508 11.25 -4.59 32.23
N GLN A 509 10.20 -3.78 32.12
CA GLN A 509 10.16 -2.45 32.75
C GLN A 509 10.24 -2.51 34.29
N GLN A 510 9.75 -3.57 34.91
CA GLN A 510 9.89 -3.76 36.36
C GLN A 510 11.32 -4.16 36.76
N LEU A 511 12.03 -4.92 35.93
CA LEU A 511 13.44 -5.27 36.13
C LEU A 511 14.36 -4.07 35.87
N GLU A 512 14.08 -3.26 34.84
CA GLU A 512 14.78 -1.99 34.57
C GLU A 512 14.66 -1.01 35.76
N LEU A 513 13.51 -0.95 36.44
CA LEU A 513 13.37 -0.18 37.68
C LEU A 513 14.27 -0.73 38.80
N PHE A 514 14.45 -2.05 38.89
CA PHE A 514 15.34 -2.66 39.88
C PHE A 514 16.82 -2.40 39.57
N GLU A 515 17.24 -2.45 38.31
CA GLU A 515 18.59 -2.04 37.88
C GLU A 515 18.90 -0.58 38.23
N ASN A 516 17.90 0.30 38.09
CA ASN A 516 17.97 1.71 38.48
C ASN A 516 17.82 1.96 39.99
N ASN A 517 17.78 0.89 40.81
CA ASN A 517 17.66 0.90 42.27
C ASN A 517 16.29 1.40 42.81
N GLU A 518 15.24 1.39 42.00
CA GLU A 518 13.88 1.86 42.34
C GLU A 518 12.96 0.73 42.84
N TYR A 519 13.46 -0.08 43.79
CA TYR A 519 12.82 -1.32 44.26
C TYR A 519 11.45 -1.17 44.93
N ASP A 520 11.04 0.05 45.31
CA ASP A 520 9.76 0.35 45.95
C ASP A 520 8.64 0.72 44.95
N LYS A 521 8.98 0.91 43.65
CA LYS A 521 8.02 1.26 42.61
C LYS A 521 7.50 0.03 41.86
N SER A 522 6.18 -0.04 41.70
CA SER A 522 5.52 -1.02 40.83
C SER A 522 5.09 -0.39 39.51
N ILE A 523 5.61 -0.89 38.39
CA ILE A 523 5.21 -0.46 37.05
C ILE A 523 3.73 -0.78 36.77
N VAL A 524 3.19 -1.86 37.36
CA VAL A 524 1.77 -2.23 37.28
C VAL A 524 0.89 -1.13 37.90
N VAL A 525 1.26 -0.62 39.08
CA VAL A 525 0.55 0.49 39.73
C VAL A 525 0.69 1.79 38.92
N LEU A 526 1.89 2.07 38.38
CA LEU A 526 2.13 3.25 37.55
C LEU A 526 1.31 3.22 36.25
N LYS A 527 1.27 2.09 35.52
CA LYS A 527 0.43 1.92 34.32
C LYS A 527 -1.08 1.98 34.65
N LYS A 528 -1.53 1.38 35.77
CA LYS A 528 -2.92 1.48 36.25
C LYS A 528 -3.31 2.95 36.54
N GLN A 529 -2.44 3.72 37.19
CA GLN A 529 -2.68 5.14 37.50
C GLN A 529 -2.62 6.01 36.24
N ALA A 530 -1.60 5.86 35.39
CA ALA A 530 -1.45 6.62 34.15
C ALA A 530 -2.62 6.41 33.19
N LYS A 531 -3.16 5.19 33.11
CA LYS A 531 -4.40 4.91 32.35
C LYS A 531 -5.59 5.66 32.93
N LYS A 532 -5.77 5.63 34.26
CA LYS A 532 -6.83 6.37 34.96
C LYS A 532 -6.72 7.88 34.74
N ASP A 533 -5.52 8.44 34.84
CA ASP A 533 -5.27 9.87 34.62
C ASP A 533 -5.52 10.27 33.16
N ALA A 534 -5.15 9.41 32.19
CA ALA A 534 -5.43 9.63 30.77
C ALA A 534 -6.93 9.52 30.45
N ASP A 535 -7.67 8.61 31.09
CA ASP A 535 -9.12 8.49 30.93
C ASP A 535 -9.85 9.66 31.59
N GLU A 536 -9.42 10.13 32.77
CA GLU A 536 -9.92 11.36 33.42
C GLU A 536 -9.63 12.62 32.58
N GLN A 537 -8.44 12.73 31.99
CA GLN A 537 -8.07 13.81 31.07
C GLN A 537 -8.91 13.80 29.78
N LYS A 538 -9.12 12.62 29.17
CA LYS A 538 -10.00 12.47 28.00
C LYS A 538 -11.44 12.85 28.31
N GLU A 539 -11.97 12.45 29.46
CA GLU A 539 -13.32 12.87 29.88
C GLU A 539 -13.38 14.39 30.12
N LEU A 540 -12.36 15.00 30.74
CA LEU A 540 -12.28 16.46 30.88
C LEU A 540 -12.27 17.17 29.51
N GLU A 541 -11.49 16.67 28.56
CA GLU A 541 -11.44 17.18 27.18
C GLU A 541 -12.76 17.01 26.44
N LYS A 542 -13.42 15.85 26.56
CA LYS A 542 -14.77 15.61 26.03
C LYS A 542 -15.78 16.61 26.58
N GLN A 543 -15.80 16.86 27.90
CA GLN A 543 -16.74 17.83 28.49
C GLN A 543 -16.43 19.26 28.02
N ASN A 544 -15.16 19.64 27.89
CA ASN A 544 -14.75 20.95 27.39
C ASN A 544 -15.13 21.14 25.90
N LYS A 545 -14.92 20.14 25.03
CA LYS A 545 -15.20 20.21 23.59
C LYS A 545 -16.68 20.07 23.20
N LYS A 546 -17.60 19.84 24.15
CA LYS A 546 -19.06 19.96 23.90
C LYS A 546 -19.53 21.40 23.73
N VAL A 547 -18.75 22.38 24.19
CA VAL A 547 -19.04 23.81 24.06
C VAL A 547 -17.85 24.50 23.43
N VAL A 548 -18.00 24.89 22.16
CA VAL A 548 -16.94 25.56 21.41
C VAL A 548 -16.99 27.06 21.68
N VAL A 549 -15.86 27.66 22.06
CA VAL A 549 -15.73 29.11 22.25
C VAL A 549 -15.06 29.72 21.02
N LEU A 550 -15.81 30.52 20.25
CA LEU A 550 -15.32 31.25 19.08
C LEU A 550 -14.45 32.45 19.51
N ASP A 551 -13.72 33.04 18.56
CA ASP A 551 -12.68 34.05 18.84
C ASP A 551 -13.24 35.40 19.27
N ASP A 552 -14.52 35.64 19.01
CA ASP A 552 -15.28 36.79 19.53
C ASP A 552 -15.88 36.52 20.93
N GLY A 553 -15.53 35.39 21.56
CA GLY A 553 -15.97 34.98 22.90
C GLY A 553 -17.28 34.20 22.90
N LYS A 554 -18.04 34.20 21.80
CA LYS A 554 -19.33 33.49 21.72
C LYS A 554 -19.15 32.00 21.93
N LYS A 555 -20.00 31.41 22.76
CA LYS A 555 -20.04 29.98 23.04
C LYS A 555 -21.13 29.33 22.21
N VAL A 556 -20.76 28.31 21.45
CA VAL A 556 -21.67 27.50 20.65
C VAL A 556 -21.76 26.11 21.25
N SER A 557 -22.99 25.63 21.45
CA SER A 557 -23.29 24.25 21.83
C SER A 557 -24.48 23.73 21.04
N ILE A 558 -24.60 22.41 20.93
CA ILE A 558 -25.74 21.77 20.26
C ILE A 558 -26.47 20.91 21.28
N ASN A 559 -27.73 21.27 21.56
CA ASN A 559 -28.59 20.49 22.44
C ASN A 559 -29.37 19.46 21.61
N TRP A 560 -28.87 18.22 21.62
CA TRP A 560 -29.45 17.09 20.91
C TRP A 560 -30.66 16.51 21.63
N LYS A 561 -31.71 16.23 20.87
CA LYS A 561 -32.90 15.51 21.33
C LYS A 561 -33.29 14.44 20.33
N LYS A 562 -33.50 13.22 20.79
CA LYS A 562 -34.11 12.14 20.01
C LYS A 562 -35.52 12.52 19.52
N LEU A 563 -35.81 12.20 18.26
CA LEU A 563 -37.14 12.30 17.67
C LEU A 563 -37.85 10.94 17.76
N ASP A 564 -39.01 10.92 18.44
CA ASP A 564 -39.81 9.70 18.62
C ASP A 564 -40.78 9.43 17.46
N ASN A 565 -41.26 10.49 16.80
CA ASN A 565 -42.20 10.41 15.68
C ASN A 565 -41.46 10.34 14.34
N LEU A 566 -41.08 9.14 13.93
CA LEU A 566 -40.35 8.88 12.70
C LEU A 566 -41.29 8.58 11.51
N PRO A 567 -40.95 8.98 10.28
CA PRO A 567 -41.74 8.67 9.09
C PRO A 567 -41.59 7.21 8.62
N CYS A 568 -40.43 6.60 8.89
CA CYS A 568 -40.01 5.27 8.47
C CYS A 568 -39.06 4.65 9.51
N HIS A 569 -38.61 3.41 9.30
CA HIS A 569 -37.55 2.82 10.12
C HIS A 569 -36.21 3.55 9.90
N LEU A 570 -35.35 3.59 10.91
CA LEU A 570 -34.11 4.38 10.88
C LEU A 570 -33.08 3.80 9.91
N GLU A 571 -32.93 2.49 9.92
CA GLU A 571 -32.11 1.70 8.98
C GLU A 571 -32.49 1.98 7.51
N ASP A 572 -33.77 2.28 7.25
CA ASP A 572 -34.26 2.62 5.92
C ASP A 572 -33.91 4.07 5.49
N ILE A 573 -33.60 5.01 6.39
CA ILE A 573 -33.34 6.40 6.01
C ILE A 573 -32.07 6.49 5.18
N ARG A 574 -32.18 6.84 3.89
CA ARG A 574 -31.02 6.99 3.00
C ARG A 574 -30.53 8.43 2.90
N PHE A 575 -31.44 9.39 2.77
CA PHE A 575 -31.10 10.80 2.60
C PHE A 575 -31.88 11.70 3.56
N ILE A 576 -31.21 12.76 4.04
CA ILE A 576 -31.79 13.83 4.86
C ILE A 576 -31.35 15.16 4.22
N GLU A 577 -32.28 15.91 3.66
CA GLU A 577 -32.00 17.17 2.96
C GLU A 577 -33.01 18.27 3.29
N ILE A 578 -32.68 19.52 2.92
CA ILE A 578 -33.54 20.69 3.17
C ILE A 578 -33.72 21.54 1.92
N LEU A 579 -34.94 22.00 1.72
CA LEU A 579 -35.30 23.05 0.75
C LEU A 579 -36.31 23.99 1.39
N ASN A 580 -36.15 25.30 1.22
CA ASN A 580 -37.05 26.31 1.79
C ASN A 580 -37.32 26.15 3.31
N LYS A 581 -36.30 25.79 4.11
CA LYS A 581 -36.39 25.44 5.56
C LYS A 581 -37.27 24.22 5.89
N LYS A 582 -37.78 23.47 4.92
CA LYS A 582 -38.49 22.20 5.14
C LYS A 582 -37.50 21.04 5.11
N TRP A 583 -37.68 20.08 6.00
CA TRP A 583 -36.93 18.82 6.01
C TRP A 583 -37.51 17.86 4.98
N LEU A 584 -36.65 17.12 4.29
CA LEU A 584 -36.96 15.99 3.45
C LEU A 584 -36.18 14.77 3.95
N ILE A 585 -36.90 13.68 4.21
CA ILE A 585 -36.34 12.34 4.43
C ILE A 585 -36.75 11.46 3.24
N ILE A 586 -35.81 10.65 2.76
CA ILE A 586 -36.05 9.61 1.75
C ILE A 586 -35.61 8.27 2.30
N ASP A 587 -36.50 7.27 2.21
CA ASP A 587 -36.23 5.91 2.67
C ASP A 587 -35.65 4.97 1.58
N SER A 588 -35.26 3.77 1.99
CA SER A 588 -34.68 2.69 1.18
C SER A 588 -35.60 2.24 0.04
N ASN A 589 -36.91 2.41 0.23
CA ASN A 589 -37.98 2.11 -0.72
C ASN A 589 -38.30 3.31 -1.62
N ASN A 590 -37.50 4.37 -1.57
CA ASN A 590 -37.65 5.63 -2.29
C ASN A 590 -38.99 6.34 -1.99
N LYS A 591 -39.54 6.19 -0.78
CA LYS A 591 -40.65 7.03 -0.31
C LYS A 591 -40.10 8.32 0.27
N PHE A 592 -40.86 9.39 0.05
CA PHE A 592 -40.48 10.75 0.37
C PHE A 592 -41.34 11.26 1.51
N TYR A 593 -40.72 11.87 2.51
CA TYR A 593 -41.41 12.42 3.67
C TYR A 593 -40.92 13.84 3.94
N ILE A 594 -41.84 14.80 4.02
CA ILE A 594 -41.50 16.19 4.35
C ILE A 594 -42.00 16.58 5.74
N SER A 595 -41.27 17.49 6.40
CA SER A 595 -41.73 18.10 7.65
C SER A 595 -41.38 19.58 7.74
N ASN A 596 -42.31 20.35 8.31
CA ASN A 596 -42.14 21.77 8.64
C ASN A 596 -41.82 22.00 10.13
N ASN A 597 -41.88 20.96 10.97
CA ASN A 597 -41.91 21.08 12.44
C ASN A 597 -41.25 19.88 13.17
N GLU A 598 -40.50 19.05 12.44
CA GLU A 598 -39.76 17.87 12.90
C GLU A 598 -40.58 16.77 13.62
N SER A 599 -41.90 16.91 13.71
CA SER A 599 -42.78 16.11 14.59
C SER A 599 -44.01 15.54 13.89
N THR A 600 -44.43 16.16 12.78
CA THR A 600 -45.39 15.61 11.82
C THR A 600 -44.71 15.48 10.46
N TRP A 601 -44.78 14.30 9.87
CA TRP A 601 -44.22 13.98 8.56
C TRP A 601 -45.34 13.68 7.56
N GLU A 602 -45.30 14.34 6.40
CA GLU A 602 -46.24 14.13 5.31
C GLU A 602 -45.57 13.29 4.21
N SER A 603 -46.13 12.12 3.90
CA SER A 603 -45.64 11.29 2.79
C SER A 603 -46.01 11.90 1.46
N LEU A 604 -45.02 12.17 0.61
CA LEU A 604 -45.22 12.64 -0.77
C LEU A 604 -45.30 11.45 -1.73
N ASN A 605 -46.32 11.46 -2.59
CA ASN A 605 -46.42 10.56 -3.73
C ASN A 605 -45.90 11.29 -4.99
N ILE A 606 -44.74 10.86 -5.50
CA ILE A 606 -44.07 11.49 -6.64
C ILE A 606 -44.31 10.65 -7.90
N THR A 607 -45.33 11.03 -8.66
CA THR A 607 -45.81 10.28 -9.84
C THR A 607 -44.85 10.25 -11.04
N CYS A 608 -43.69 10.91 -10.96
CA CYS A 608 -42.66 10.92 -12.01
C CYS A 608 -41.44 10.05 -11.68
N ILE A 609 -41.44 9.36 -10.54
CA ILE A 609 -40.52 8.28 -10.21
C ILE A 609 -41.14 6.97 -10.70
N GLU A 610 -40.32 6.09 -11.27
CA GLU A 610 -40.75 4.75 -11.62
C GLU A 610 -40.68 3.88 -10.36
N ASP A 611 -41.78 3.18 -10.05
CA ASP A 611 -41.80 2.21 -8.95
C ASP A 611 -40.59 1.27 -9.11
N HIS A 612 -39.75 1.19 -8.05
CA HIS A 612 -38.47 0.46 -7.97
C HIS A 612 -37.19 1.17 -8.47
N SER A 613 -37.19 2.42 -8.94
CA SER A 613 -35.92 3.11 -9.28
C SER A 613 -35.17 3.59 -8.02
N TYR A 614 -33.95 3.09 -7.80
CA TYR A 614 -33.09 3.44 -6.65
C TYR A 614 -32.54 4.86 -6.77
N ILE A 615 -32.61 5.68 -5.72
CA ILE A 615 -32.04 7.04 -5.75
C ILE A 615 -30.53 7.00 -5.55
N ASP A 616 -29.80 7.57 -6.50
CA ASP A 616 -28.34 7.60 -6.55
C ASP A 616 -27.77 8.83 -5.83
N GLU A 617 -28.27 10.02 -6.15
CA GLU A 617 -27.69 11.29 -5.72
C GLU A 617 -28.75 12.41 -5.68
N ILE A 618 -28.61 13.34 -4.73
CA ILE A 618 -29.47 14.52 -4.58
C ILE A 618 -28.58 15.77 -4.63
N LYS A 619 -28.98 16.78 -5.40
CA LYS A 619 -28.30 18.09 -5.46
C LYS A 619 -29.27 19.22 -5.23
N ILE A 620 -28.90 20.18 -4.40
CA ILE A 620 -29.65 21.42 -4.18
C ILE A 620 -28.86 22.55 -4.84
N ILE A 621 -29.39 23.09 -5.94
CA ILE A 621 -28.73 24.11 -6.77
C ILE A 621 -29.70 25.25 -6.98
N ASP A 622 -29.34 26.46 -6.51
CA ASP A 622 -30.17 27.67 -6.60
C ASP A 622 -31.65 27.43 -6.24
N ASN A 623 -31.86 26.91 -5.02
CA ASN A 623 -33.16 26.53 -4.45
C ASN A 623 -33.98 25.55 -5.32
N THR A 624 -33.30 24.71 -6.11
CA THR A 624 -33.90 23.59 -6.86
C THR A 624 -33.26 22.29 -6.39
N CYS A 625 -34.06 21.38 -5.86
CA CYS A 625 -33.66 20.01 -5.56
C CYS A 625 -33.75 19.18 -6.86
N ILE A 626 -32.65 18.54 -7.24
CA ILE A 626 -32.49 17.64 -8.38
C ILE A 626 -32.14 16.26 -7.83
N ILE A 627 -32.80 15.21 -8.31
CA ILE A 627 -32.61 13.83 -7.85
C ILE A 627 -32.34 12.93 -9.04
N PHE A 628 -31.20 12.24 -9.00
CA PHE A 628 -30.80 11.23 -9.95
C PHE A 628 -31.17 9.85 -9.39
N SER A 629 -31.83 9.03 -10.20
CA SER A 629 -32.15 7.63 -9.89
C SER A 629 -31.41 6.68 -10.84
N SER A 630 -31.33 5.40 -10.48
CA SER A 630 -30.84 4.33 -11.34
C SER A 630 -31.52 4.38 -12.71
N GLY A 631 -30.75 4.44 -13.80
CA GLY A 631 -31.28 4.57 -15.15
C GLY A 631 -31.62 6.01 -15.57
N PHE A 632 -31.18 7.05 -14.84
CA PHE A 632 -31.31 8.45 -15.28
C PHE A 632 -30.65 8.71 -16.65
N GLU A 633 -29.76 7.82 -17.10
CA GLU A 633 -29.14 7.85 -18.42
C GLU A 633 -30.12 7.63 -19.57
N GLU A 634 -31.23 6.94 -19.31
CA GLU A 634 -32.32 6.68 -20.28
C GLU A 634 -33.63 7.39 -19.90
N ASN A 635 -33.86 7.59 -18.60
CA ASN A 635 -35.08 8.18 -18.05
C ASN A 635 -34.93 9.65 -17.61
N GLY A 636 -33.73 10.20 -17.52
CA GLY A 636 -33.49 11.53 -16.98
C GLY A 636 -33.63 11.58 -15.45
N PHE A 637 -33.49 12.78 -14.90
CA PHE A 637 -33.62 13.07 -13.46
C PHE A 637 -35.00 13.65 -13.14
N ILE A 638 -35.33 13.79 -11.86
CA ILE A 638 -36.48 14.57 -11.39
C ILE A 638 -36.02 15.83 -10.66
N TYR A 639 -36.87 16.86 -10.58
CA TYR A 639 -36.56 18.05 -9.82
C TYR A 639 -37.81 18.77 -9.27
N THR A 640 -37.58 19.60 -8.25
CA THR A 640 -38.57 20.47 -7.62
C THR A 640 -37.92 21.71 -6.99
N SER A 641 -38.68 22.80 -6.82
CA SER A 641 -38.24 24.01 -6.11
C SER A 641 -39.07 24.30 -4.84
N ASP A 642 -40.06 23.46 -4.53
CA ASP A 642 -41.05 23.68 -3.45
C ASP A 642 -41.50 22.41 -2.71
N TYR A 643 -41.03 21.23 -3.13
CA TYR A 643 -41.48 19.88 -2.74
C TYR A 643 -42.93 19.52 -3.10
N ILE A 644 -43.63 20.38 -3.84
CA ILE A 644 -45.04 20.21 -4.24
C ILE A 644 -45.12 19.90 -5.74
N SER A 645 -44.50 20.75 -6.56
CA SER A 645 -44.38 20.60 -8.00
C SER A 645 -43.13 19.77 -8.33
N TRP A 646 -43.29 18.48 -8.55
CA TRP A 646 -42.25 17.59 -9.09
C TRP A 646 -42.34 17.50 -10.61
N LYS A 647 -41.20 17.55 -11.29
CA LYS A 647 -41.09 17.52 -12.76
C LYS A 647 -39.99 16.55 -13.19
N LYS A 648 -40.22 15.82 -14.27
CA LYS A 648 -39.19 15.03 -14.97
C LYS A 648 -38.33 15.96 -15.83
N GLY A 649 -37.01 15.84 -15.73
CA GLY A 649 -36.06 16.51 -16.60
C GLY A 649 -36.01 15.86 -17.97
N THR A 650 -35.67 16.63 -18.99
CA THR A 650 -35.49 16.13 -20.37
C THR A 650 -34.04 15.68 -20.56
N ILE A 651 -33.80 14.51 -21.16
CA ILE A 651 -32.47 14.14 -21.67
C ILE A 651 -32.18 14.95 -22.95
N PRO A 652 -30.93 15.37 -23.23
CA PRO A 652 -30.60 16.07 -24.46
C PRO A 652 -30.79 15.20 -25.72
N ASP A 653 -31.28 15.81 -26.80
CA ASP A 653 -31.43 15.09 -28.07
C ASP A 653 -30.10 14.49 -28.54
N GLY A 654 -30.13 13.21 -28.87
CA GLY A 654 -28.95 12.45 -29.31
C GLY A 654 -28.05 11.92 -28.18
N VAL A 655 -28.32 12.23 -26.90
CA VAL A 655 -27.67 11.57 -25.76
C VAL A 655 -28.38 10.26 -25.47
N ASN A 656 -27.69 9.14 -25.69
CA ASN A 656 -28.12 7.76 -25.43
C ASN A 656 -26.98 6.76 -25.69
N TYR A 657 -27.15 5.52 -25.18
CA TYR A 657 -26.22 4.41 -25.40
C TYR A 657 -25.90 4.15 -26.88
N SER A 658 -26.88 4.18 -27.78
CA SER A 658 -26.66 3.90 -29.22
C SER A 658 -25.78 4.93 -29.93
N ASN A 659 -25.76 6.18 -29.47
CA ASN A 659 -24.91 7.24 -30.01
C ASN A 659 -23.55 7.35 -29.30
N GLY A 660 -23.32 6.54 -28.26
CA GLY A 660 -22.10 6.57 -27.45
C GLY A 660 -21.91 7.86 -26.65
N ILE A 661 -23.00 8.58 -26.36
CA ILE A 661 -23.01 9.80 -25.54
C ILE A 661 -23.87 9.55 -24.30
N TYR A 662 -23.28 9.75 -23.12
CA TYR A 662 -23.85 9.42 -21.81
C TYR A 662 -23.97 10.69 -20.96
N PRO A 663 -25.11 10.97 -20.31
CA PRO A 663 -25.20 12.05 -19.37
C PRO A 663 -24.41 11.72 -18.10
N THR A 664 -23.97 12.74 -17.37
CA THR A 664 -23.36 12.57 -16.03
C THR A 664 -24.31 13.09 -14.95
N LYS A 665 -23.98 12.91 -13.67
CA LYS A 665 -24.72 13.54 -12.57
C LYS A 665 -24.31 15.01 -12.33
N ASN A 666 -23.50 15.59 -13.22
CA ASN A 666 -22.98 16.94 -13.10
C ASN A 666 -23.85 17.96 -13.88
N ILE A 667 -24.85 18.50 -13.17
CA ILE A 667 -25.68 19.63 -13.60
C ILE A 667 -25.35 20.82 -12.71
N THR A 668 -25.28 22.02 -13.28
CA THR A 668 -25.13 23.27 -12.52
C THR A 668 -25.88 24.42 -13.18
N LYS A 669 -25.99 25.56 -12.51
CA LYS A 669 -26.69 26.75 -13.01
C LYS A 669 -25.72 27.91 -13.23
N PHE A 670 -25.65 28.40 -14.46
CA PHE A 670 -24.85 29.56 -14.87
C PHE A 670 -25.79 30.67 -15.33
N LYS A 671 -25.83 31.79 -14.60
CA LYS A 671 -26.76 32.90 -14.85
C LYS A 671 -28.21 32.39 -14.95
N ASN A 672 -28.84 32.54 -16.12
CA ASN A 672 -30.22 32.12 -16.38
C ASN A 672 -30.32 30.82 -17.21
N ILE A 673 -29.22 30.06 -17.33
CA ILE A 673 -29.19 28.77 -18.03
C ILE A 673 -28.67 27.67 -17.11
N TRP A 674 -29.09 26.45 -17.39
CA TRP A 674 -28.55 25.22 -16.81
C TRP A 674 -27.46 24.69 -17.74
N LEU A 675 -26.38 24.19 -17.15
CA LEU A 675 -25.29 23.49 -17.83
C LEU A 675 -25.28 22.04 -17.34
N TRP A 676 -25.09 21.08 -18.25
CA TRP A 676 -25.04 19.65 -17.96
C TRP A 676 -23.89 19.00 -18.72
N ILE A 677 -22.96 18.38 -18.01
CA ILE A 677 -21.92 17.57 -18.65
C ILE A 677 -22.52 16.26 -19.14
N CYS A 678 -22.38 16.02 -20.44
CA CYS A 678 -22.44 14.70 -21.04
C CYS A 678 -21.02 14.23 -21.40
N THR A 679 -20.83 12.94 -21.69
CA THR A 679 -19.55 12.38 -22.12
C THR A 679 -19.74 11.50 -23.34
N LYS A 680 -18.82 11.60 -24.31
CA LYS A 680 -18.82 10.84 -25.55
C LYS A 680 -17.62 9.91 -25.60
N LYS A 681 -17.88 8.61 -25.78
CA LYS A 681 -16.83 7.62 -26.01
C LYS A 681 -16.03 8.03 -27.25
N THR A 682 -14.73 8.29 -27.07
CA THR A 682 -13.85 8.79 -28.12
C THR A 682 -12.61 7.90 -28.19
N GLU A 683 -12.41 7.26 -29.33
CA GLU A 683 -11.24 6.42 -29.59
C GLU A 683 -9.99 7.28 -29.86
N TYR A 684 -8.84 6.78 -29.42
CA TYR A 684 -7.53 7.33 -29.72
C TYR A 684 -6.56 6.20 -30.06
N SER A 685 -5.57 6.50 -30.91
CA SER A 685 -4.48 5.57 -31.19
C SER A 685 -3.24 5.90 -30.35
N TYR A 686 -2.51 4.86 -29.95
CA TYR A 686 -1.22 5.00 -29.29
C TYR A 686 -0.23 3.98 -29.84
N LYS A 687 1.06 4.26 -29.66
CA LYS A 687 2.14 3.36 -30.04
C LYS A 687 2.59 2.56 -28.82
N GLU A 688 2.36 1.26 -28.87
CA GLU A 688 2.91 0.32 -27.91
C GLU A 688 4.28 -0.14 -28.43
N LYS A 689 5.34 0.13 -27.65
CA LYS A 689 6.68 -0.35 -27.97
C LYS A 689 6.78 -1.83 -27.62
N GLY A 690 6.65 -2.70 -28.61
CA GLY A 690 7.13 -4.08 -28.51
C GLY A 690 8.64 -4.15 -28.80
N PHE A 691 9.24 -5.29 -28.46
CA PHE A 691 10.70 -5.51 -28.57
C PHE A 691 11.29 -5.24 -29.97
N PHE A 692 10.54 -5.52 -31.04
CA PHE A 692 11.04 -5.43 -32.43
C PHE A 692 10.35 -4.38 -33.31
N SER A 693 9.16 -3.90 -32.94
CA SER A 693 8.44 -2.87 -33.68
C SER A 693 7.41 -2.12 -32.83
N GLU A 694 7.13 -0.88 -33.20
CA GLU A 694 6.05 -0.10 -32.59
C GLU A 694 4.70 -0.52 -33.19
N SER A 695 3.87 -1.21 -32.41
CA SER A 695 2.52 -1.57 -32.85
C SER A 695 1.56 -0.42 -32.54
N THR A 696 0.64 -0.12 -33.46
CA THR A 696 -0.41 0.88 -33.22
C THR A 696 -1.62 0.19 -32.62
N LYS A 697 -1.96 0.57 -31.39
CA LYS A 697 -3.14 0.11 -30.65
C LYS A 697 -4.21 1.21 -30.63
N ILE A 698 -5.45 0.82 -30.36
CA ILE A 698 -6.59 1.72 -30.18
C ILE A 698 -7.13 1.48 -28.77
N SER A 699 -7.46 2.56 -28.08
CA SER A 699 -8.16 2.59 -26.80
C SER A 699 -9.13 3.78 -26.81
N ASP A 700 -9.87 4.03 -25.74
CA ASP A 700 -10.88 5.09 -25.69
C ASP A 700 -10.93 5.81 -24.33
N TYR A 701 -11.50 7.01 -24.32
CA TYR A 701 -11.72 7.85 -23.15
C TYR A 701 -13.07 8.58 -23.25
N LYS A 702 -13.56 9.16 -22.15
CA LYS A 702 -14.86 9.85 -22.08
C LYS A 702 -14.68 11.34 -22.35
N LYS A 703 -14.59 11.72 -23.63
CA LYS A 703 -14.51 13.14 -24.04
C LYS A 703 -15.77 13.90 -23.55
N PRO A 704 -15.64 14.99 -22.78
CA PRO A 704 -16.80 15.68 -22.25
C PRO A 704 -17.48 16.59 -23.28
N ILE A 705 -18.78 16.82 -23.10
CA ILE A 705 -19.64 17.68 -23.91
C ILE A 705 -20.46 18.59 -22.98
N ILE A 706 -20.35 19.89 -23.24
CA ILE A 706 -21.15 21.00 -22.75
C ILE A 706 -22.62 20.99 -23.20
N MET A 707 -23.63 20.51 -22.46
CA MET A 707 -25.03 20.77 -22.84
C MET A 707 -25.61 21.94 -22.05
N TYR A 708 -26.46 22.78 -22.67
CA TYR A 708 -27.16 23.86 -22.00
C TYR A 708 -28.65 23.92 -22.33
N SER A 709 -29.45 24.43 -21.39
CA SER A 709 -30.88 24.69 -21.56
C SER A 709 -31.34 25.87 -20.70
N SER A 710 -32.45 26.51 -21.04
CA SER A 710 -33.06 27.56 -20.20
C SER A 710 -33.80 26.97 -18.99
N ASN A 711 -34.28 25.73 -19.08
CA ASN A 711 -34.96 25.01 -18.01
C ASN A 711 -34.64 23.52 -18.07
N LEU A 712 -34.63 22.86 -16.92
CA LEU A 712 -34.32 21.43 -16.77
C LEU A 712 -35.25 20.47 -17.53
N ASN A 713 -36.41 20.95 -17.99
CA ASN A 713 -37.41 20.21 -18.78
C ASN A 713 -37.63 20.78 -20.20
N SER A 714 -36.68 21.54 -20.73
CA SER A 714 -36.70 22.08 -22.10
C SER A 714 -35.59 21.46 -22.95
N ASP A 715 -35.68 21.61 -24.27
CA ASP A 715 -34.70 21.08 -25.21
C ASP A 715 -33.28 21.57 -24.88
N TRP A 716 -32.35 20.62 -24.71
CA TRP A 716 -30.94 20.90 -24.47
C TRP A 716 -30.17 20.99 -25.78
N LYS A 717 -29.17 21.86 -25.82
CA LYS A 717 -28.29 22.06 -26.99
C LYS A 717 -26.83 22.02 -26.57
N GLU A 718 -25.94 21.66 -27.49
CA GLU A 718 -24.51 21.78 -27.24
C GLU A 718 -24.14 23.26 -27.03
N TRP A 719 -23.34 23.53 -26.00
CA TRP A 719 -23.00 24.86 -25.55
C TRP A 719 -21.83 25.42 -26.36
N GLU A 720 -22.07 26.54 -27.02
CA GLU A 720 -21.12 27.22 -27.92
C GLU A 720 -19.80 27.62 -27.23
N HIS A 721 -19.78 27.64 -25.89
CA HIS A 721 -18.59 27.95 -25.07
C HIS A 721 -17.97 26.71 -24.41
N THR A 722 -18.27 25.49 -24.89
CA THR A 722 -17.56 24.27 -24.45
C THR A 722 -16.05 24.43 -24.69
N PRO A 723 -15.17 24.14 -23.71
CA PRO A 723 -13.74 24.27 -23.90
C PRO A 723 -13.22 23.28 -24.94
N TYR A 724 -12.22 23.70 -25.72
CA TYR A 724 -11.34 22.75 -26.38
C TYR A 724 -10.36 22.18 -25.35
N LEU A 725 -10.48 20.89 -25.04
CA LEU A 725 -9.55 20.15 -24.19
C LEU A 725 -8.63 19.27 -25.05
N ASP A 726 -7.41 19.05 -24.56
CA ASP A 726 -6.47 18.12 -25.17
C ASP A 726 -7.04 16.69 -25.23
N GLU A 727 -6.59 15.91 -26.21
CA GLU A 727 -6.91 14.50 -26.31
C GLU A 727 -6.59 13.78 -24.99
N GLY A 728 -7.56 13.05 -24.45
CA GLY A 728 -7.44 12.29 -23.20
C GLY A 728 -7.82 13.04 -21.92
N LEU A 729 -8.09 14.35 -21.96
CA LEU A 729 -8.61 15.08 -20.80
C LEU A 729 -10.13 14.86 -20.64
N GLU A 730 -10.53 14.55 -19.40
CA GLU A 730 -11.92 14.47 -18.97
C GLU A 730 -12.24 15.62 -18.01
N ILE A 731 -13.49 16.09 -18.00
CA ILE A 731 -13.99 16.96 -16.92
C ILE A 731 -14.49 16.05 -15.80
N LYS A 732 -13.96 16.25 -14.58
CA LYS A 732 -14.42 15.57 -13.36
C LYS A 732 -15.48 16.39 -12.62
N ASN A 733 -15.36 17.73 -12.62
CA ASN A 733 -16.40 18.60 -12.08
C ASN A 733 -16.57 19.91 -12.88
N LEU A 734 -17.81 20.38 -13.04
CA LEU A 734 -18.18 21.73 -13.45
C LEU A 734 -18.93 22.42 -12.31
N ALA A 735 -18.34 23.47 -11.76
CA ALA A 735 -18.99 24.35 -10.80
C ALA A 735 -19.17 25.76 -11.38
N VAL A 736 -20.05 26.55 -10.77
CA VAL A 736 -20.16 27.99 -11.03
C VAL A 736 -19.93 28.69 -9.70
N LEU A 737 -18.91 29.56 -9.65
CA LEU A 737 -18.62 30.30 -8.42
C LEU A 737 -19.83 31.16 -8.03
N PRO A 738 -20.35 31.05 -6.80
CA PRO A 738 -21.43 31.90 -6.31
C PRO A 738 -21.07 33.39 -6.40
N VAL A 739 -22.07 34.26 -6.52
CA VAL A 739 -21.93 35.74 -6.68
C VAL A 739 -21.18 36.19 -7.96
N LEU A 740 -19.93 35.78 -8.17
CA LEU A 740 -19.16 36.06 -9.40
C LEU A 740 -19.81 35.44 -10.64
N ASN A 741 -20.48 34.30 -10.49
CA ASN A 741 -21.17 33.60 -11.55
C ASN A 741 -20.21 33.19 -12.68
N ILE A 742 -19.09 32.56 -12.30
CA ILE A 742 -17.99 32.15 -13.19
C ILE A 742 -17.93 30.62 -13.24
N PRO A 743 -18.14 29.99 -14.41
CA PRO A 743 -17.89 28.57 -14.61
C PRO A 743 -16.42 28.21 -14.39
N ILE A 744 -16.17 27.20 -13.55
CA ILE A 744 -14.88 26.56 -13.32
C ILE A 744 -15.02 25.06 -13.56
N LEU A 745 -14.06 24.51 -14.30
CA LEU A 745 -13.95 23.10 -14.62
C LEU A 745 -12.72 22.51 -13.94
N LEU A 746 -12.88 21.39 -13.26
CA LEU A 746 -11.79 20.53 -12.81
C LEU A 746 -11.58 19.41 -13.84
N THR A 747 -10.38 19.31 -14.41
CA THR A 747 -10.04 18.34 -15.45
C THR A 747 -8.85 17.47 -15.05
N LYS A 748 -8.91 16.19 -15.43
CA LYS A 748 -7.84 15.20 -15.22
C LYS A 748 -7.72 14.37 -16.49
N TYR A 749 -6.52 13.88 -16.79
CA TYR A 749 -6.38 12.86 -17.84
C TYR A 749 -7.10 11.58 -17.41
N ASP A 750 -7.76 10.91 -18.37
CA ASP A 750 -8.15 9.52 -18.16
C ASP A 750 -6.90 8.68 -17.80
N TRP A 751 -7.04 7.73 -16.87
CA TRP A 751 -5.93 6.97 -16.33
C TRP A 751 -5.31 6.03 -17.39
N ILE A 752 -6.16 5.41 -18.23
CA ILE A 752 -5.69 4.55 -19.33
C ILE A 752 -4.98 5.39 -20.38
N TYR A 753 -5.53 6.56 -20.72
CA TYR A 753 -4.89 7.52 -21.62
C TYR A 753 -3.53 8.01 -21.08
N ALA A 754 -3.48 8.42 -19.81
CA ALA A 754 -2.26 8.89 -19.17
C ALA A 754 -1.15 7.83 -19.20
N SER A 755 -1.49 6.58 -18.89
CA SER A 755 -0.58 5.44 -19.00
C SER A 755 -0.12 5.21 -20.45
N ASN A 756 -1.05 5.00 -21.37
CA ASN A 756 -0.77 4.68 -22.78
C ASN A 756 0.01 5.76 -23.53
N LYS A 757 -0.13 7.03 -23.12
CA LYS A 757 0.56 8.19 -23.74
C LYS A 757 1.73 8.72 -22.90
N LYS A 758 2.11 8.02 -21.83
CA LYS A 758 3.20 8.39 -20.90
C LYS A 758 3.06 9.80 -20.34
N LYS A 759 1.83 10.18 -20.00
CA LYS A 759 1.45 11.42 -19.28
C LYS A 759 1.12 11.11 -17.81
N ILE A 760 1.80 10.14 -17.20
CA ILE A 760 1.50 9.69 -15.82
C ILE A 760 1.73 10.83 -14.81
N ASP A 761 2.75 11.66 -15.03
CA ASP A 761 3.07 12.83 -14.20
C ASP A 761 2.20 14.08 -14.53
N ALA A 762 1.22 13.96 -15.43
CA ALA A 762 0.39 15.09 -15.82
C ALA A 762 -0.67 15.39 -14.76
N LYS A 763 -0.35 16.36 -13.90
CA LYS A 763 -1.24 16.84 -12.84
C LYS A 763 -2.62 17.29 -13.36
N PRO A 764 -3.68 17.14 -12.55
CA PRO A 764 -4.97 17.75 -12.81
C PRO A 764 -4.88 19.28 -13.00
N LYS A 765 -5.88 19.85 -13.66
CA LYS A 765 -5.98 21.29 -13.92
C LYS A 765 -7.35 21.81 -13.50
N ALA A 766 -7.42 23.07 -13.10
CA ALA A 766 -8.67 23.82 -13.20
C ALA A 766 -8.60 24.86 -14.32
N ILE A 767 -9.71 25.01 -15.04
CA ILE A 767 -9.87 26.06 -16.06
C ILE A 767 -11.16 26.85 -15.79
N TYR A 768 -11.15 28.16 -16.00
CA TYR A 768 -12.29 29.06 -15.75
C TYR A 768 -12.67 29.86 -16.99
N LEU A 769 -13.96 30.18 -17.13
CA LEU A 769 -14.48 30.98 -18.23
C LEU A 769 -14.39 32.47 -17.90
N THR A 770 -13.65 33.23 -18.72
CA THR A 770 -13.54 34.70 -18.58
C THR A 770 -14.72 35.44 -19.24
N ASP A 771 -14.91 36.72 -18.89
CA ASP A 771 -15.97 37.58 -19.45
C ASP A 771 -15.96 37.71 -20.98
N ASN A 772 -14.79 37.54 -21.62
CA ASN A 772 -14.68 37.52 -23.09
C ASN A 772 -14.96 36.14 -23.71
N GLN A 773 -15.60 35.24 -22.96
CA GLN A 773 -16.01 33.89 -23.34
C GLN A 773 -14.85 32.95 -23.73
N LYS A 774 -13.64 33.19 -23.18
CA LYS A 774 -12.49 32.29 -23.33
C LYS A 774 -12.15 31.60 -22.02
N TRP A 775 -11.83 30.32 -22.12
CA TRP A 775 -11.27 29.54 -21.03
C TRP A 775 -9.81 29.95 -20.76
N ARG A 776 -9.43 29.93 -19.49
CA ARG A 776 -8.04 30.10 -19.03
C ARG A 776 -7.72 29.07 -17.95
N GLU A 777 -6.49 28.61 -17.91
CA GLU A 777 -6.01 27.78 -16.81
C GLU A 777 -5.84 28.63 -15.54
N CYS A 778 -6.19 28.06 -14.39
CA CYS A 778 -5.91 28.62 -13.07
C CYS A 778 -4.44 28.37 -12.69
N SER A 779 -3.88 29.19 -11.79
CA SER A 779 -2.46 29.11 -11.39
C SER A 779 -2.15 28.18 -10.22
N TRP A 780 -3.17 27.65 -9.53
CA TRP A 780 -3.00 26.68 -8.44
C TRP A 780 -2.53 25.31 -8.96
N ILE A 781 -1.78 24.59 -8.14
CA ILE A 781 -1.32 23.22 -8.40
C ILE A 781 -2.25 22.29 -7.63
N ILE A 782 -2.93 21.40 -8.36
CA ILE A 782 -3.82 20.37 -7.80
C ILE A 782 -3.07 19.04 -7.88
N ASP A 783 -3.04 18.27 -6.80
CA ASP A 783 -2.40 16.96 -6.76
C ASP A 783 -3.36 15.86 -7.25
N ASP A 784 -4.63 15.88 -6.82
CA ASP A 784 -5.67 14.96 -7.34
C ASP A 784 -7.09 15.58 -7.40
N ILE A 785 -8.00 14.94 -8.15
CA ILE A 785 -9.44 15.22 -8.12
C ILE A 785 -10.20 13.92 -7.84
N GLN A 786 -10.96 13.91 -6.75
CA GLN A 786 -11.89 12.84 -6.36
C GLN A 786 -13.35 13.19 -6.76
N ASP A 787 -14.23 12.19 -6.78
CA ASP A 787 -15.62 12.35 -7.24
C ASP A 787 -16.46 13.25 -6.33
N ASN A 788 -16.08 13.41 -5.05
CA ASN A 788 -16.70 14.32 -4.10
C ASN A 788 -16.15 15.77 -4.15
N ALA A 789 -15.27 16.10 -5.10
CA ALA A 789 -14.74 17.45 -5.24
C ALA A 789 -15.86 18.47 -5.41
N PHE A 790 -15.81 19.59 -4.69
CA PHE A 790 -16.85 20.63 -4.75
C PHE A 790 -16.29 22.04 -4.57
N PHE A 791 -17.14 23.03 -4.85
CA PHE A 791 -16.86 24.44 -4.66
C PHE A 791 -17.96 25.05 -3.82
N ASP A 792 -17.59 26.00 -2.96
CA ASP A 792 -18.56 26.79 -2.24
C ASP A 792 -18.07 28.21 -1.96
N GLN A 793 -18.97 29.09 -1.53
CA GLN A 793 -18.65 30.42 -1.00
C GLN A 793 -18.94 30.49 0.50
N ILE A 794 -17.93 30.82 1.28
CA ILE A 794 -17.96 30.92 2.74
C ILE A 794 -17.62 32.37 3.09
N ASN A 795 -18.61 33.11 3.58
CA ASN A 795 -18.51 34.56 3.78
C ASN A 795 -18.04 35.29 2.48
N SER A 796 -16.88 35.94 2.53
CA SER A 796 -16.22 36.62 1.41
C SER A 796 -15.15 35.79 0.69
N LEU A 797 -14.99 34.50 1.06
CA LEU A 797 -14.03 33.58 0.46
C LEU A 797 -14.74 32.56 -0.42
N TYR A 798 -14.07 32.16 -1.50
CA TYR A 798 -14.35 30.94 -2.24
C TYR A 798 -13.52 29.81 -1.66
N PHE A 799 -14.15 28.65 -1.53
CA PHE A 799 -13.54 27.41 -1.08
C PHE A 799 -13.70 26.35 -2.16
N CYS A 800 -12.69 25.51 -2.32
CA CYS A 800 -12.75 24.33 -3.17
C CYS A 800 -12.06 23.17 -2.43
N GLN A 801 -12.70 22.01 -2.44
CA GLN A 801 -12.03 20.76 -2.09
C GLN A 801 -11.89 19.92 -3.36
N THR A 802 -10.69 19.43 -3.64
CA THR A 802 -10.38 18.61 -4.83
C THR A 802 -10.22 17.15 -4.47
N ALA A 803 -9.62 16.83 -3.32
CA ALA A 803 -9.40 15.47 -2.86
C ALA A 803 -9.40 15.38 -1.33
N TYR A 804 -9.15 14.18 -0.79
CA TYR A 804 -8.96 13.96 0.64
C TYR A 804 -7.78 14.79 1.17
N ARG A 805 -8.05 15.67 2.15
CA ARG A 805 -7.08 16.64 2.72
C ARG A 805 -6.42 17.58 1.68
N GLU A 806 -7.04 17.74 0.51
CA GLU A 806 -6.61 18.75 -0.47
C GLU A 806 -7.73 19.76 -0.70
N SER A 807 -7.55 20.95 -0.14
CA SER A 807 -8.47 22.06 -0.27
C SER A 807 -7.76 23.39 -0.50
N PHE A 808 -8.51 24.36 -1.00
CA PHE A 808 -8.00 25.62 -1.52
C PHE A 808 -8.99 26.75 -1.24
N ILE A 809 -8.46 27.96 -1.04
CA ILE A 809 -9.23 29.18 -0.80
C ILE A 809 -8.87 30.30 -1.77
N SER A 810 -9.82 31.18 -2.06
CA SER A 810 -9.61 32.40 -2.86
C SER A 810 -10.45 33.57 -2.38
N LYS A 811 -9.87 34.78 -2.42
CA LYS A 811 -10.58 36.04 -2.13
C LYS A 811 -11.30 36.64 -3.34
N ASN A 812 -10.97 36.19 -4.55
CA ASN A 812 -11.42 36.81 -5.80
C ASN A 812 -11.92 35.80 -6.85
N GLY A 813 -11.83 34.49 -6.59
CA GLY A 813 -12.24 33.41 -7.49
C GLY A 813 -11.22 33.07 -8.59
N PHE A 814 -10.10 33.81 -8.68
CA PHE A 814 -9.09 33.66 -9.73
C PHE A 814 -7.73 33.22 -9.18
N GLU A 815 -7.30 33.85 -8.08
CA GLU A 815 -6.06 33.55 -7.38
C GLU A 815 -6.40 32.66 -6.19
N TRP A 816 -5.91 31.43 -6.22
CA TRP A 816 -6.21 30.41 -5.20
C TRP A 816 -4.94 29.94 -4.51
N THR A 817 -5.03 29.70 -3.21
CA THR A 817 -3.96 29.17 -2.37
C THR A 817 -4.41 27.87 -1.71
N LYS A 818 -3.51 26.89 -1.58
CA LYS A 818 -3.78 25.67 -0.81
C LYS A 818 -4.07 26.06 0.63
N SER A 819 -5.08 25.44 1.23
CA SER A 819 -5.53 25.71 2.60
C SER A 819 -4.82 24.77 3.56
N ASP A 820 -4.49 25.25 4.76
CA ASP A 820 -3.82 24.45 5.81
C ASP A 820 -4.79 23.49 6.55
N ILE A 821 -5.90 23.11 5.90
CA ILE A 821 -6.92 22.21 6.46
C ILE A 821 -6.45 20.77 6.26
N ASP A 822 -6.22 20.06 7.36
CA ASP A 822 -5.67 18.71 7.40
C ASP A 822 -6.73 17.59 7.47
N PHE A 823 -8.02 17.95 7.34
CA PHE A 823 -9.18 17.05 7.29
C PHE A 823 -9.99 17.20 5.98
N SER A 824 -10.92 16.28 5.73
CA SER A 824 -11.85 16.33 4.59
C SER A 824 -13.15 16.99 5.03
N ILE A 825 -13.77 17.82 4.17
CA ILE A 825 -15.07 18.43 4.45
C ILE A 825 -16.11 17.77 3.54
N ASP A 826 -17.09 17.09 4.13
CA ASP A 826 -18.14 16.40 3.38
C ASP A 826 -19.36 17.30 3.14
N LYS A 827 -19.64 18.22 4.08
CA LYS A 827 -20.75 19.18 3.98
C LYS A 827 -20.46 20.43 4.81
N ILE A 828 -20.91 21.58 4.32
CA ILE A 828 -20.77 22.89 4.98
C ILE A 828 -22.16 23.43 5.31
N PHE A 829 -22.40 23.77 6.58
CA PHE A 829 -23.56 24.53 7.00
C PHE A 829 -23.14 25.97 7.27
N LYS A 830 -23.81 26.91 6.61
CA LYS A 830 -23.56 28.33 6.74
C LYS A 830 -24.60 28.93 7.68
N LEU A 831 -24.15 29.48 8.80
CA LEU A 831 -25.00 30.17 9.75
C LEU A 831 -24.69 31.67 9.71
N GLN A 832 -25.42 32.45 10.50
CA GLN A 832 -25.32 33.91 10.46
C GLN A 832 -23.98 34.45 10.98
N ASP A 833 -23.41 33.80 12.01
CA ASP A 833 -22.22 34.28 12.73
C ASP A 833 -20.96 33.41 12.52
N PHE A 834 -21.13 32.16 12.08
CA PHE A 834 -20.08 31.15 11.90
C PHE A 834 -20.57 30.06 10.92
N ASN A 835 -19.68 29.13 10.59
CA ASN A 835 -19.97 27.99 9.71
C ASN A 835 -19.63 26.68 10.45
N ILE A 836 -20.39 25.61 10.18
CA ILE A 836 -20.12 24.25 10.67
C ILE A 836 -19.66 23.41 9.49
N PHE A 837 -18.54 22.73 9.66
CA PHE A 837 -17.89 21.85 8.69
C PHE A 837 -18.00 20.43 9.22
N ILE A 838 -18.51 19.52 8.39
CA ILE A 838 -18.65 18.12 8.74
C ILE A 838 -17.50 17.34 8.10
N SER A 839 -16.83 16.54 8.90
CA SER A 839 -15.79 15.59 8.48
C SER A 839 -16.14 14.22 9.06
N SER A 840 -16.74 13.35 8.26
CA SER A 840 -17.33 12.08 8.69
C SER A 840 -18.34 12.27 9.83
N SER A 841 -17.94 11.96 11.08
CA SER A 841 -18.74 12.11 12.30
C SER A 841 -18.37 13.33 13.15
N THR A 842 -17.35 14.09 12.78
CA THR A 842 -16.82 15.23 13.55
C THR A 842 -17.35 16.55 13.01
N LEU A 843 -17.70 17.47 13.92
CA LEU A 843 -18.09 18.85 13.59
C LEU A 843 -16.95 19.81 13.92
N TYR A 844 -16.52 20.61 12.95
CA TYR A 844 -15.61 21.73 13.16
C TYR A 844 -16.36 23.04 12.97
N LEU A 845 -16.15 24.00 13.87
CA LEU A 845 -16.73 25.33 13.78
C LEU A 845 -15.63 26.31 13.37
N SER A 846 -15.89 27.12 12.35
CA SER A 846 -15.01 28.23 11.98
C SER A 846 -15.82 29.46 11.60
N LYS A 847 -15.34 30.62 12.02
CA LYS A 847 -15.92 31.91 11.64
C LYS A 847 -15.45 32.36 10.27
N ASP A 848 -14.16 32.20 9.97
CA ASP A 848 -13.48 32.89 8.87
C ASP A 848 -12.56 32.01 8.01
N MET A 849 -12.56 30.68 8.24
CA MET A 849 -11.68 29.67 7.62
C MET A 849 -10.21 29.69 8.07
N ASN A 850 -9.82 30.52 9.06
CA ASN A 850 -8.44 30.53 9.57
C ASN A 850 -8.26 29.59 10.76
N GLU A 851 -9.19 29.59 11.72
CA GLU A 851 -9.17 28.69 12.88
C GLU A 851 -10.40 27.76 12.86
N PHE A 852 -10.18 26.47 13.11
CA PHE A 852 -11.22 25.45 13.18
C PHE A 852 -11.26 24.84 14.58
N LYS A 853 -12.41 24.93 15.22
CA LYS A 853 -12.62 24.42 16.58
C LYS A 853 -13.50 23.19 16.54
N GLU A 854 -12.91 22.05 16.90
CA GLU A 854 -13.58 20.77 17.00
C GLU A 854 -14.65 20.79 18.10
N MET A 855 -15.86 20.34 17.76
CA MET A 855 -16.92 20.00 18.70
C MET A 855 -17.04 18.48 18.80
N ILE A 856 -16.81 17.94 20.00
CA ILE A 856 -17.00 16.51 20.26
C ILE A 856 -18.49 16.23 20.48
N LEU A 857 -19.02 15.30 19.68
CA LEU A 857 -20.37 14.75 19.83
C LEU A 857 -20.40 13.60 20.84
N GLU A 858 -21.59 13.09 21.16
CA GLU A 858 -21.73 11.89 22.01
C GLU A 858 -21.12 10.67 21.32
N ASP A 859 -20.54 9.75 22.09
CA ASP A 859 -19.86 8.57 21.56
C ASP A 859 -20.80 7.74 20.64
N GLY A 860 -20.24 7.22 19.55
CA GLY A 860 -20.99 6.53 18.50
C GLY A 860 -20.69 7.08 17.10
N ASN A 861 -21.37 6.52 16.11
CA ASN A 861 -21.26 6.91 14.72
C ASN A 861 -22.35 7.96 14.39
N TRP A 862 -21.96 9.11 13.85
CA TRP A 862 -22.88 10.18 13.45
C TRP A 862 -22.85 10.36 11.93
N GLN A 863 -24.02 10.39 11.30
CA GLN A 863 -24.15 10.37 9.84
C GLN A 863 -25.34 11.19 9.32
N LYS A 864 -25.37 11.42 8.00
CA LYS A 864 -26.50 12.00 7.24
C LYS A 864 -26.96 13.36 7.79
N PHE A 865 -26.01 14.19 8.22
CA PHE A 865 -26.28 15.52 8.75
C PHE A 865 -26.96 16.44 7.70
N SER A 866 -27.94 17.20 8.14
CA SER A 866 -28.52 18.34 7.40
C SER A 866 -28.93 19.46 8.36
N SER A 867 -28.93 20.72 7.92
CA SER A 867 -29.18 21.89 8.77
C SER A 867 -30.04 22.95 8.09
N ASN A 868 -31.04 23.47 8.81
CA ASN A 868 -31.89 24.57 8.33
C ASN A 868 -31.39 25.97 8.76
N GLY A 869 -30.18 26.03 9.35
CA GLY A 869 -29.54 27.24 9.88
C GLY A 869 -29.80 27.49 11.36
N GLU A 870 -30.81 26.87 11.96
CA GLU A 870 -31.16 26.99 13.40
C GLU A 870 -31.06 25.64 14.13
N LYS A 871 -31.33 24.54 13.42
CA LYS A 871 -31.28 23.17 13.90
C LYS A 871 -30.54 22.27 12.92
N ILE A 872 -29.92 21.23 13.45
CA ILE A 872 -29.29 20.14 12.72
C ILE A 872 -30.08 18.87 12.95
N LEU A 873 -30.26 18.05 11.91
CA LEU A 873 -30.88 16.74 11.99
C LEU A 873 -29.88 15.72 11.43
N ALA A 874 -29.65 14.64 12.19
CA ALA A 874 -28.64 13.63 11.90
C ALA A 874 -29.09 12.25 12.42
N ILE A 875 -28.46 11.18 11.93
CA ILE A 875 -28.57 9.85 12.53
C ILE A 875 -27.37 9.64 13.47
N HIS A 876 -27.65 9.19 14.69
CA HIS A 876 -26.67 8.78 15.69
C HIS A 876 -26.84 7.29 15.99
N ALA A 877 -25.76 6.53 15.86
CA ALA A 877 -25.70 5.13 16.22
C ALA A 877 -24.68 4.92 17.36
N PRO A 878 -25.11 4.97 18.64
CA PRO A 878 -24.21 4.73 19.77
C PRO A 878 -23.69 3.28 19.85
N SER A 879 -24.35 2.33 19.18
CA SER A 879 -23.86 0.95 19.05
C SER A 879 -24.30 0.33 17.71
N ARG A 880 -23.82 -0.88 17.39
CA ARG A 880 -24.28 -1.65 16.21
C ARG A 880 -25.75 -2.09 16.26
N HIS A 881 -26.44 -1.90 17.39
CA HIS A 881 -27.81 -2.38 17.61
C HIS A 881 -28.80 -1.24 17.95
N GLU A 882 -28.31 0.00 18.00
CA GLU A 882 -29.12 1.17 18.33
C GLU A 882 -28.81 2.29 17.34
N GLU A 883 -29.82 2.75 16.61
CA GLU A 883 -29.79 3.99 15.84
C GLU A 883 -30.89 4.94 16.32
N TYR A 884 -30.66 6.25 16.24
CA TYR A 884 -31.58 7.31 16.63
C TYR A 884 -31.55 8.48 15.64
N LEU A 885 -32.72 9.02 15.29
CA LEU A 885 -32.81 10.31 14.61
C LEU A 885 -32.72 11.43 15.64
N MET A 886 -31.67 12.24 15.56
CA MET A 886 -31.33 13.26 16.53
C MET A 886 -31.55 14.66 15.96
N LEU A 887 -32.29 15.49 16.70
CA LEU A 887 -32.50 16.91 16.41
C LEU A 887 -31.64 17.76 17.35
N GLY A 888 -30.59 18.37 16.81
CA GLY A 888 -29.69 19.28 17.51
C GLY A 888 -30.17 20.72 17.37
N ASN A 889 -30.52 21.36 18.49
CA ASN A 889 -30.80 22.80 18.50
C ASN A 889 -29.48 23.54 18.73
N ILE A 890 -29.13 24.45 17.82
CA ILE A 890 -27.87 25.20 17.89
C ILE A 890 -28.07 26.38 18.85
N ILE A 891 -27.31 26.39 19.94
CA ILE A 891 -27.37 27.41 20.99
C ILE A 891 -26.11 28.26 20.88
N VAL A 892 -26.29 29.56 20.71
CA VAL A 892 -25.22 30.57 20.74
C VAL A 892 -25.46 31.47 21.95
N SER A 893 -24.48 31.57 22.84
CA SER A 893 -24.51 32.47 24.00
C SER A 893 -23.29 33.37 24.03
N GLU A 894 -23.47 34.59 24.53
CA GLU A 894 -22.39 35.55 24.84
C GLU A 894 -21.60 35.15 26.10
#